data_AF-A0A7Y4L6I5-F1
#
_entry.id   AF-A0A7Y4L6I5-F1
#
_cell.length_a   1.000
_cell.length_b   1.000
_cell.length_c   1.000
_cell.angle_alpha   90.00
_cell.angle_beta   90.00
_cell.angle_gamma   90.00
#
_symmetry.space_group_name_H-M   'P 1'
#
loop_
_entity.id
_entity.type
_entity.pdbx_description
1 polymer ?
#
loop_
_entity_poly.entity_id
_entity_poly.type
_entity_poly.pdbx_seq_one_letter_code
_entity_poly.pdbx_strand_id
1 'polypeptide(L)'
;MATYEYDDGGLRQLVSPAQDAEALAEVLRDPAVAGYDVQVLINESSSRVGEAIGEFYESAERDDLTLLYFSGHGLKDDNGRLYLATKNTNRERLRFTSLPARIIDEAVDESVARQKVLILDCCYGGAYAVQRFAKADTTVDTKAALGGRGRIVLTATEATQYAFEGAQVHGQAAQSVFTRHVVEGLRSGAADLDYDGDITVDELYRYVYEKVVAEQPGQRPKQIAETEGRTVIAGNSHWSFPASIDADLRQPLRREAAFAQLGKWLEATNTQVRRSTRAKLEELLTDDSRAVAAMAQSYLDRPARPEPIEPVRRPTGPTFGAAARASSRRWRHRLGLLRGTAAGLHAAAANWWVSALLLVAAGLAITAAVLRITPYSIALAVVVSSAFALSFRGRAFISGLLPPAVLSTAIAAPDVLMIAAHLAWLAAIVISLPKRRPTMPGVQRGQLIPAVLAALLVLFLVVDQYRSPSGFDAIPHLTSTAVLGLIAAEFALIAPLLDFGRAVTAGSVVGGFAVWSGLFAVEQPIVWALLAVWLLIGVLTIARPRRSGVPIGRLVTAGLLTPAVLGGVAFAVVPAAPRAPIAAAIALSSDDRTLYVADISNDRVLKIDTTTREQVGTAVPVGDRPVRLLLTPDGATLYVANAEADTISVIDVATWTAVDTPIPVAPEPIELALSPARQRLYVLSAKAETITEIDTAERRTVGGPLASGPNPGDIAVDANGERLYVANQDAGTVSVIDTATRQPARSPIKVGAKPRDLAPGPEGALYVIGASSYAVINTKVETSRPTPVELPNESAFGVADGKYLYVASRAKQDDELLVVDVGSRAVVRSLTDDALGLTIGLAVGADGRRLYATGYYQDGIVVLDSAGSRAIGVIGLKR
;
A
#
# COMPACT_ATOMS: atom_id res chain seq x y z
N MET A 1 19.07 -16.32 3.21
CA MET A 1 19.65 -15.11 3.85
C MET A 1 19.46 -15.24 5.34
N ALA A 2 20.46 -14.90 6.15
CA ALA A 2 20.32 -14.89 7.59
C ALA A 2 21.07 -13.72 8.22
N THR A 3 20.41 -13.11 9.21
CA THR A 3 21.02 -12.05 10.03
C THR A 3 20.89 -12.45 11.48
N TYR A 4 22.02 -12.52 12.17
CA TYR A 4 22.08 -12.77 13.61
C TYR A 4 22.95 -11.74 14.34
N GLU A 5 23.80 -11.03 13.60
CA GLU A 5 24.50 -9.85 14.11
C GLU A 5 23.86 -8.54 13.67
N TYR A 6 23.73 -7.59 14.60
CA TYR A 6 23.15 -6.27 14.36
C TYR A 6 24.01 -5.15 14.94
N ASP A 7 24.22 -4.08 14.17
CA ASP A 7 24.98 -2.90 14.58
C ASP A 7 24.21 -2.05 15.62
N ASP A 8 22.87 -2.10 15.59
CA ASP A 8 22.00 -1.43 16.55
C ASP A 8 21.95 -2.24 17.85
N GLY A 9 22.52 -1.69 18.93
CA GLY A 9 22.55 -2.33 20.25
C GLY A 9 21.18 -2.56 20.88
N GLY A 10 20.12 -2.05 20.24
CA GLY A 10 18.75 -2.32 20.56
C GLY A 10 18.20 -3.65 20.06
N LEU A 11 18.72 -4.16 18.94
CA LEU A 11 18.33 -5.45 18.41
C LEU A 11 19.14 -6.56 19.10
N ARG A 12 18.43 -7.51 19.68
CA ARG A 12 19.06 -8.68 20.32
C ARG A 12 19.75 -9.51 19.25
N GLN A 13 21.03 -9.85 19.48
CA GLN A 13 21.78 -10.76 18.63
C GLN A 13 21.16 -12.16 18.73
N LEU A 14 21.01 -12.83 17.59
CA LEU A 14 20.40 -14.17 17.51
C LEU A 14 21.50 -15.24 17.44
N VAL A 15 21.14 -16.51 17.69
CA VAL A 15 22.12 -17.61 17.70
C VAL A 15 21.89 -18.57 16.53
N SER A 16 20.65 -18.85 16.19
CA SER A 16 20.29 -19.87 15.19
C SER A 16 20.35 -19.44 13.71
N PRO A 17 20.11 -18.17 13.29
CA PRO A 17 19.83 -17.88 11.88
C PRO A 17 20.88 -18.35 10.87
N ALA A 18 22.17 -18.25 11.19
CA ALA A 18 23.22 -18.75 10.30
C ALA A 18 23.19 -20.27 10.16
N GLN A 19 23.04 -21.00 11.27
CA GLN A 19 22.96 -22.45 11.28
C GLN A 19 21.70 -22.94 10.56
N ASP A 20 20.59 -22.22 10.72
CA ASP A 20 19.33 -22.49 10.03
C ASP A 20 19.48 -22.33 8.51
N ALA A 21 20.08 -21.22 8.06
CA ALA A 21 20.33 -20.97 6.65
C ALA A 21 21.33 -21.96 6.03
N GLU A 22 22.38 -22.33 6.76
CA GLU A 22 23.38 -23.30 6.29
C GLU A 22 22.79 -24.71 6.19
N ALA A 23 22.02 -25.15 7.19
CA ALA A 23 21.40 -26.47 7.20
C ALA A 23 20.34 -26.63 6.10
N LEU A 24 19.52 -25.60 5.86
CA LEU A 24 18.59 -25.60 4.74
C LEU A 24 19.32 -25.58 3.40
N ALA A 25 20.39 -24.79 3.27
CA ALA A 25 21.19 -24.75 2.05
C ALA A 25 21.91 -26.08 1.77
N GLU A 26 22.32 -26.83 2.78
CA GLU A 26 22.89 -28.17 2.63
C GLU A 26 21.87 -29.13 1.99
N VAL A 27 20.65 -29.19 2.54
CA VAL A 27 19.59 -30.08 2.03
C VAL A 27 19.12 -29.68 0.64
N LEU A 28 18.97 -28.37 0.38
CA LEU A 28 18.54 -27.89 -0.93
C LEU A 28 19.59 -28.14 -2.02
N ARG A 29 20.89 -28.12 -1.71
CA ARG A 29 21.95 -28.44 -2.69
C ARG A 29 22.07 -29.92 -3.00
N ASP A 30 21.64 -30.79 -2.10
CA ASP A 30 21.78 -32.23 -2.28
C ASP A 30 20.99 -32.68 -3.54
N PRO A 31 21.65 -33.20 -4.59
CA PRO A 31 21.01 -33.59 -5.82
C PRO A 31 20.09 -34.83 -5.68
N ALA A 32 20.23 -35.59 -4.59
CA ALA A 32 19.35 -36.70 -4.26
C ALA A 32 18.03 -36.23 -3.64
N VAL A 33 18.04 -35.06 -2.95
CA VAL A 33 16.85 -34.48 -2.32
C VAL A 33 16.22 -33.42 -3.23
N ALA A 34 16.97 -32.39 -3.62
CA ALA A 34 16.41 -31.19 -4.23
C ALA A 34 17.25 -30.64 -5.40
N GLY A 35 18.57 -30.51 -5.23
CA GLY A 35 19.51 -30.15 -6.31
C GLY A 35 19.48 -28.69 -6.78
N TYR A 36 19.16 -27.75 -5.89
CA TYR A 36 19.15 -26.31 -6.16
C TYR A 36 20.57 -25.74 -6.26
N ASP A 37 20.75 -24.70 -7.08
CA ASP A 37 21.88 -23.77 -6.92
C ASP A 37 21.55 -22.79 -5.79
N VAL A 38 22.32 -22.82 -4.70
CA VAL A 38 22.00 -22.09 -3.47
C VAL A 38 23.08 -21.08 -3.11
N GLN A 39 22.69 -19.81 -3.08
CA GLN A 39 23.48 -18.70 -2.53
C GLN A 39 23.08 -18.40 -1.09
N VAL A 40 24.07 -18.27 -0.20
CA VAL A 40 23.84 -17.91 1.21
C VAL A 40 24.45 -16.55 1.49
N LEU A 41 23.67 -15.67 2.12
CA LEU A 41 24.07 -14.34 2.58
C LEU A 41 23.92 -14.30 4.10
N ILE A 42 25.00 -14.00 4.80
CA ILE A 42 25.06 -14.00 6.27
C ILE A 42 25.52 -12.62 6.75
N ASN A 43 24.76 -11.98 7.64
CA ASN A 43 25.11 -10.69 8.26
C ASN A 43 25.51 -9.60 7.24
N GLU A 44 24.87 -9.59 6.08
CA GLU A 44 25.10 -8.60 5.03
C GLU A 44 24.28 -7.31 5.28
N SER A 45 24.67 -6.22 4.63
CA SER A 45 23.94 -4.95 4.69
C SER A 45 22.65 -5.00 3.86
N SER A 46 21.67 -4.15 4.20
CA SER A 46 20.42 -4.00 3.44
C SER A 46 20.65 -3.75 1.95
N SER A 47 21.66 -2.96 1.60
CA SER A 47 22.02 -2.67 0.22
C SER A 47 22.54 -3.90 -0.53
N ARG A 48 23.43 -4.69 0.10
CA ARG A 48 24.00 -5.88 -0.53
C ARG A 48 22.97 -6.99 -0.66
N VAL A 49 22.11 -7.14 0.35
CA VAL A 49 21.00 -8.08 0.32
C VAL A 49 19.99 -7.71 -0.78
N GLY A 50 19.58 -6.44 -0.86
CA GLY A 50 18.66 -5.97 -1.90
C GLY A 50 19.21 -6.17 -3.32
N GLU A 51 20.49 -5.85 -3.55
CA GLU A 51 21.18 -6.09 -4.83
C GLU A 51 21.15 -7.58 -5.21
N ALA A 52 21.48 -8.47 -4.27
CA ALA A 52 21.49 -9.91 -4.52
C ALA A 52 20.10 -10.49 -4.83
N ILE A 53 19.03 -9.95 -4.20
CA ILE A 53 17.65 -10.36 -4.51
C ILE A 53 17.27 -9.92 -5.94
N GLY A 54 17.63 -8.70 -6.33
CA GLY A 54 17.44 -8.22 -7.70
C GLY A 54 18.14 -9.12 -8.73
N GLU A 55 19.44 -9.36 -8.53
CA GLU A 55 20.24 -10.25 -9.41
C GLU A 55 19.64 -11.67 -9.50
N PHE A 56 19.15 -12.21 -8.38
CA PHE A 56 18.54 -13.54 -8.31
C PHE A 56 17.27 -13.64 -9.15
N TYR A 57 16.34 -12.70 -9.01
CA TYR A 57 15.06 -12.75 -9.73
C TYR A 57 15.16 -12.30 -11.20
N GLU A 58 16.09 -11.40 -11.54
CA GLU A 58 16.39 -10.98 -12.92
C GLU A 58 17.01 -12.11 -13.75
N SER A 59 17.79 -12.99 -13.12
CA SER A 59 18.48 -14.09 -13.81
C SER A 59 17.65 -15.37 -13.95
N ALA A 60 16.50 -15.44 -13.29
CA ALA A 60 15.62 -16.60 -13.33
C ALA A 60 14.97 -16.78 -14.71
N GLU A 61 14.78 -18.03 -15.12
CA GLU A 61 14.09 -18.39 -16.36
C GLU A 61 12.68 -18.91 -16.10
N ARG A 62 11.85 -19.00 -17.15
CA ARG A 62 10.43 -19.34 -17.02
C ARG A 62 10.16 -20.69 -16.37
N ASP A 63 11.05 -21.67 -16.57
CA ASP A 63 10.88 -23.03 -16.07
C ASP A 63 11.58 -23.25 -14.72
N ASP A 64 12.22 -22.20 -14.18
CA ASP A 64 12.85 -22.27 -12.86
C ASP A 64 11.80 -22.22 -11.74
N LEU A 65 12.10 -22.95 -10.66
CA LEU A 65 11.48 -22.77 -9.35
C LEU A 65 12.45 -21.97 -8.48
N THR A 66 12.06 -20.76 -8.14
CA THR A 66 12.87 -19.87 -7.29
C THR A 66 12.51 -20.05 -5.81
N LEU A 67 13.50 -20.10 -4.93
CA LEU A 67 13.30 -20.19 -3.48
C LEU A 67 14.10 -19.11 -2.75
N LEU A 68 13.40 -18.22 -2.04
CA LEU A 68 14.00 -17.22 -1.16
C LEU A 68 13.72 -17.56 0.30
N TYR A 69 14.78 -17.77 1.07
CA TYR A 69 14.71 -18.03 2.52
C TYR A 69 15.27 -16.85 3.32
N PHE A 70 14.58 -16.43 4.38
CA PHE A 70 15.06 -15.46 5.34
C PHE A 70 14.93 -15.96 6.77
N SER A 71 15.98 -15.76 7.58
CA SER A 71 15.96 -15.96 9.03
C SER A 71 16.58 -14.78 9.77
N GLY A 72 15.90 -14.30 10.82
CA GLY A 72 16.34 -13.16 11.63
C GLY A 72 15.18 -12.36 12.22
N HIS A 73 15.42 -11.11 12.63
CA HIS A 73 14.33 -10.23 13.07
C HIS A 73 13.48 -9.72 11.91
N GLY A 74 12.17 -9.85 12.03
CA GLY A 74 11.20 -9.06 11.29
C GLY A 74 10.69 -7.94 12.18
N LEU A 75 10.60 -6.72 11.62
CA LEU A 75 10.25 -5.50 12.34
C LEU A 75 9.07 -4.84 11.62
N LYS A 76 8.14 -4.24 12.38
CA LYS A 76 7.06 -3.42 11.81
C LYS A 76 7.28 -1.95 12.12
N ASP A 77 6.92 -1.09 11.17
CA ASP A 77 6.72 0.33 11.48
C ASP A 77 5.33 0.58 12.08
N ASP A 78 5.06 1.80 12.52
CA ASP A 78 3.78 2.21 13.10
C ASP A 78 2.59 2.05 12.13
N ASN A 79 2.88 1.93 10.82
CA ASN A 79 1.88 1.68 9.78
C ASN A 79 1.68 0.17 9.52
N GLY A 80 2.30 -0.68 10.35
CA GLY A 80 2.23 -2.13 10.24
C GLY A 80 3.04 -2.73 9.09
N ARG A 81 3.88 -1.96 8.38
CA ARG A 81 4.69 -2.43 7.23
C ARG A 81 5.87 -3.25 7.70
N LEU A 82 6.17 -4.35 7.00
CA LEU A 82 7.18 -5.32 7.42
C LEU A 82 8.53 -4.96 6.82
N TYR A 83 9.54 -5.07 7.67
CA TYR A 83 10.94 -4.89 7.35
C TYR A 83 11.72 -6.10 7.86
N LEU A 84 12.55 -6.69 6.99
CA LEU A 84 13.49 -7.74 7.37
C LEU A 84 14.79 -7.08 7.83
N ALA A 85 15.18 -7.35 9.07
CA ALA A 85 16.37 -6.74 9.66
C ALA A 85 17.65 -7.35 9.06
N THR A 86 18.54 -6.46 8.61
CA THR A 86 19.89 -6.75 8.12
C THR A 86 20.92 -6.19 9.08
N LYS A 87 22.22 -6.49 8.89
CA LYS A 87 23.26 -6.14 9.86
C LYS A 87 23.26 -4.66 10.28
N ASN A 88 23.09 -3.78 9.30
CA ASN A 88 23.10 -2.32 9.46
C ASN A 88 21.72 -1.73 9.84
N THR A 89 20.73 -2.54 10.21
CA THR A 89 19.39 -2.06 10.58
C THR A 89 19.41 -1.27 11.87
N ASN A 90 18.82 -0.07 11.81
CA ASN A 90 18.53 0.77 12.95
C ASN A 90 17.01 0.81 13.20
N ARG A 91 16.59 0.47 14.43
CA ARG A 91 15.17 0.33 14.79
C ARG A 91 14.37 1.63 14.67
N GLU A 92 15.01 2.78 14.82
CA GLU A 92 14.38 4.10 14.69
C GLU A 92 14.33 4.58 13.23
N ARG A 93 15.02 3.89 12.31
CA ARG A 93 15.20 4.30 10.92
C ARG A 93 15.04 3.13 9.94
N LEU A 94 14.03 2.28 10.17
CA LEU A 94 13.81 1.05 9.39
C LEU A 94 13.83 1.28 7.88
N ARG A 95 13.14 2.33 7.38
CA ARG A 95 12.97 2.63 5.95
C ARG A 95 14.25 2.66 5.11
N PHE A 96 15.38 3.05 5.70
CA PHE A 96 16.65 3.22 4.97
C PHE A 96 17.76 2.29 5.45
N THR A 97 17.52 1.52 6.51
CA THR A 97 18.56 0.73 7.17
C THR A 97 18.23 -0.77 7.22
N SER A 98 17.01 -1.14 6.89
CA SER A 98 16.54 -2.53 6.77
C SER A 98 16.09 -2.84 5.35
N LEU A 99 15.68 -4.09 5.09
CA LEU A 99 15.10 -4.50 3.82
C LEU A 99 13.57 -4.47 3.92
N PRO A 100 12.88 -3.55 3.23
CA PRO A 100 11.41 -3.52 3.22
C PRO A 100 10.85 -4.74 2.47
N ALA A 101 9.82 -5.38 3.03
CA ALA A 101 9.15 -6.53 2.40
C ALA A 101 8.66 -6.22 0.97
N ARG A 102 8.18 -4.98 0.73
CA ARG A 102 7.73 -4.53 -0.61
C ARG A 102 8.79 -4.65 -1.71
N ILE A 103 10.08 -4.53 -1.39
CA ILE A 103 11.15 -4.62 -2.40
C ILE A 103 11.28 -6.08 -2.86
N ILE A 104 11.06 -7.02 -1.93
CA ILE A 104 11.04 -8.44 -2.23
C ILE A 104 9.84 -8.76 -3.11
N ASP A 105 8.66 -8.20 -2.79
CA ASP A 105 7.46 -8.36 -3.61
C ASP A 105 7.65 -7.82 -5.03
N GLU A 106 8.20 -6.60 -5.18
CA GLU A 106 8.49 -6.00 -6.49
C GLU A 106 9.44 -6.91 -7.31
N ALA A 107 10.52 -7.42 -6.71
CA ALA A 107 11.46 -8.32 -7.40
C ALA A 107 10.83 -9.68 -7.77
N VAL A 108 9.98 -10.24 -6.90
CA VAL A 108 9.26 -11.50 -7.16
C VAL A 108 8.24 -11.33 -8.30
N ASP A 109 7.51 -10.21 -8.31
CA ASP A 109 6.47 -9.89 -9.30
C ASP A 109 7.08 -9.63 -10.69
N GLU A 110 8.26 -9.01 -10.73
CA GLU A 110 9.01 -8.76 -11.98
C GLU A 110 9.68 -10.03 -12.54
N SER A 111 9.87 -11.07 -11.73
CA SER A 111 10.54 -12.30 -12.15
C SER A 111 9.71 -13.13 -13.14
N VAL A 112 10.36 -13.61 -14.20
CA VAL A 112 9.74 -14.45 -15.25
C VAL A 112 9.53 -15.92 -14.82
N ALA A 113 10.12 -16.35 -13.70
CA ALA A 113 9.96 -17.70 -13.17
C ALA A 113 8.48 -18.04 -12.93
N ARG A 114 8.04 -19.24 -13.29
CA ARG A 114 6.64 -19.63 -13.10
C ARG A 114 6.32 -19.97 -11.66
N GLN A 115 7.28 -20.53 -10.92
CA GLN A 115 7.09 -20.95 -9.53
C GLN A 115 8.04 -20.18 -8.62
N LYS A 116 7.48 -19.54 -7.59
CA LYS A 116 8.23 -18.77 -6.60
C LYS A 116 7.85 -19.21 -5.19
N VAL A 117 8.84 -19.56 -4.37
CA VAL A 117 8.66 -19.98 -2.99
C VAL A 117 9.43 -19.02 -2.08
N LEU A 118 8.74 -18.45 -1.09
CA LEU A 118 9.35 -17.66 -0.03
C LEU A 118 9.17 -18.40 1.30
N ILE A 119 10.23 -18.47 2.10
CA ILE A 119 10.19 -19.05 3.45
C ILE A 119 10.76 -18.01 4.42
N LEU A 120 9.92 -17.54 5.35
CA LEU A 120 10.24 -16.47 6.30
C LEU A 120 10.22 -17.01 7.73
N ASP A 121 11.41 -17.21 8.28
CA ASP A 121 11.65 -17.60 9.67
C ASP A 121 12.02 -16.37 10.52
N CYS A 122 11.03 -15.52 10.77
CA CYS A 122 11.21 -14.28 11.51
C CYS A 122 9.97 -13.87 12.30
N CYS A 123 10.17 -13.04 13.33
CA CYS A 123 9.07 -12.37 14.03
C CYS A 123 8.20 -11.60 13.03
N TYR A 124 6.88 -11.69 13.17
CA TYR A 124 5.94 -11.05 12.24
C TYR A 124 6.07 -11.49 10.78
N GLY A 125 6.68 -12.65 10.48
CA GLY A 125 6.72 -13.21 9.13
C GLY A 125 5.32 -13.33 8.51
N GLY A 126 4.31 -13.69 9.32
CA GLY A 126 2.90 -13.69 8.91
C GLY A 126 2.32 -12.34 8.47
N ALA A 127 2.99 -11.22 8.78
CA ALA A 127 2.58 -9.89 8.30
C ALA A 127 3.00 -9.61 6.85
N TYR A 128 4.03 -10.30 6.34
CA TYR A 128 4.36 -10.30 4.91
C TYR A 128 3.15 -10.77 4.11
N ALA A 129 2.58 -11.87 4.58
CA ALA A 129 1.37 -12.50 4.10
C ALA A 129 0.16 -11.54 4.12
N VAL A 130 -0.07 -10.82 5.22
CA VAL A 130 -1.18 -9.85 5.35
C VAL A 130 -0.98 -8.62 4.45
N GLN A 131 0.24 -8.12 4.31
CA GLN A 131 0.51 -6.91 3.52
C GLN A 131 0.32 -7.10 2.01
N ARG A 132 0.63 -8.29 1.50
CA ARG A 132 0.69 -8.52 0.05
C ARG A 132 -0.51 -9.30 -0.51
N PHE A 133 -1.14 -10.17 0.27
CA PHE A 133 -2.21 -11.04 -0.21
C PHE A 133 -3.62 -10.53 0.12
N ALA A 134 -3.75 -9.33 0.66
CA ALA A 134 -5.02 -8.57 0.73
C ALA A 134 -5.60 -8.17 -0.66
N LYS A 135 -5.04 -8.72 -1.76
CA LYS A 135 -5.39 -8.43 -3.17
C LYS A 135 -5.21 -9.64 -4.12
N ALA A 136 -5.11 -10.86 -3.59
CA ALA A 136 -4.79 -12.05 -4.38
C ALA A 136 -6.05 -12.80 -4.86
N ASP A 137 -6.42 -12.56 -6.11
CA ASP A 137 -7.57 -13.12 -6.82
C ASP A 137 -7.50 -14.66 -6.95
N THR A 138 -8.58 -15.39 -6.62
CA THR A 138 -8.66 -16.87 -6.72
C THR A 138 -9.88 -17.33 -7.52
N THR A 139 -9.73 -17.39 -8.84
CA THR A 139 -10.58 -18.16 -9.78
C THR A 139 -9.68 -18.59 -10.97
N VAL A 140 -9.65 -19.78 -11.59
CA VAL A 140 -10.49 -21.00 -11.67
C VAL A 140 -9.59 -22.21 -12.00
N ASP A 141 -9.96 -23.37 -11.46
CA ASP A 141 -9.52 -24.73 -11.79
C ASP A 141 -9.62 -25.10 -13.30
N THR A 142 -8.50 -25.45 -13.94
CA THR A 142 -8.51 -26.49 -14.99
C THR A 142 -7.34 -27.45 -14.80
N LYS A 143 -7.64 -28.68 -14.37
CA LYS A 143 -6.71 -29.80 -14.37
C LYS A 143 -6.30 -30.16 -15.80
N ALA A 144 -5.03 -29.95 -16.15
CA ALA A 144 -4.25 -30.88 -16.98
C ALA A 144 -2.75 -30.55 -16.94
N ALA A 145 -1.98 -31.53 -16.46
CA ALA A 145 -0.58 -31.84 -16.79
C ALA A 145 0.44 -30.70 -16.98
N LEU A 146 1.44 -30.71 -16.06
CA LEU A 146 2.79 -30.11 -16.13
C LEU A 146 2.91 -28.61 -15.78
N GLY A 147 3.68 -28.36 -14.70
CA GLY A 147 4.27 -27.06 -14.34
C GLY A 147 3.29 -26.11 -13.66
N GLY A 148 3.24 -26.14 -12.32
CA GLY A 148 2.45 -25.18 -11.56
C GLY A 148 2.90 -23.75 -11.86
N ARG A 149 1.98 -22.80 -11.84
CA ARG A 149 2.30 -21.36 -11.90
C ARG A 149 1.85 -20.71 -10.61
N GLY A 150 2.67 -19.88 -10.01
CA GLY A 150 2.28 -19.10 -8.85
C GLY A 150 3.34 -18.92 -7.78
N ARG A 151 2.91 -18.34 -6.67
CA ARG A 151 3.77 -17.97 -5.55
C ARG A 151 3.28 -18.62 -4.26
N ILE A 152 4.20 -19.15 -3.47
CA ILE A 152 3.91 -19.73 -2.15
C ILE A 152 4.79 -19.05 -1.10
N VAL A 153 4.20 -18.63 0.00
CA VAL A 153 4.89 -18.04 1.15
C VAL A 153 4.63 -18.89 2.38
N LEU A 154 5.70 -19.41 2.98
CA LEU A 154 5.70 -20.10 4.27
C LEU A 154 6.26 -19.18 5.34
N THR A 155 5.59 -19.09 6.48
CA THR A 155 5.99 -18.22 7.59
C THR A 155 6.02 -19.01 8.89
N ALA A 156 7.01 -18.74 9.74
CA ALA A 156 7.20 -19.44 11.01
C ALA A 156 6.19 -19.02 12.12
N THR A 157 5.49 -17.88 11.98
CA THR A 157 4.56 -17.33 12.98
C THR A 157 3.37 -16.61 12.35
N GLU A 158 2.29 -16.45 13.12
CA GLU A 158 1.17 -15.56 12.74
C GLU A 158 1.54 -14.07 12.83
N ALA A 159 0.71 -13.20 12.21
CA ALA A 159 0.97 -11.76 12.11
C ALA A 159 0.99 -11.00 13.46
N THR A 160 0.47 -11.60 14.53
CA THR A 160 0.33 -11.03 15.89
C THR A 160 1.27 -11.63 16.92
N GLN A 161 2.04 -12.67 16.56
CA GLN A 161 2.90 -13.38 17.51
C GLN A 161 4.37 -12.96 17.36
N TYR A 162 5.03 -12.75 18.50
CA TYR A 162 6.49 -12.72 18.59
C TYR A 162 7.01 -14.12 18.28
N ALA A 163 8.01 -14.27 17.40
CA ALA A 163 8.76 -15.52 17.32
C ALA A 163 9.56 -15.64 18.63
N PHE A 164 9.05 -16.47 19.54
CA PHE A 164 9.57 -16.58 20.88
C PHE A 164 10.79 -17.50 20.86
N GLU A 165 11.99 -16.93 20.89
CA GLU A 165 13.11 -17.58 21.56
C GLU A 165 12.90 -17.42 23.08
N GLY A 166 12.67 -18.54 23.76
CA GLY A 166 12.38 -18.68 25.19
C GLY A 166 12.99 -17.62 26.12
N ALA A 167 12.19 -17.04 27.01
CA ALA A 167 12.67 -16.22 28.14
C ALA A 167 13.36 -17.05 29.25
N GLN A 168 13.51 -18.36 29.07
CA GLN A 168 14.36 -19.20 29.92
C GLN A 168 15.29 -20.02 29.04
N VAL A 169 16.59 -19.88 29.31
CA VAL A 169 17.62 -20.78 28.82
C VAL A 169 17.37 -22.14 29.48
N HIS A 170 16.78 -23.06 28.74
CA HIS A 170 17.14 -24.47 28.81
C HIS A 170 18.04 -24.72 27.60
N GLY A 171 19.25 -25.23 27.88
CA GLY A 171 20.37 -25.15 26.96
C GLY A 171 20.16 -25.79 25.58
N GLN A 172 21.02 -25.36 24.64
CA GLN A 172 21.39 -26.12 23.44
C GLN A 172 20.34 -26.33 22.33
N ALA A 173 19.39 -25.42 22.09
CA ALA A 173 18.75 -25.42 20.77
C ALA A 173 19.64 -24.64 19.78
N ALA A 174 20.41 -25.37 18.96
CA ALA A 174 21.32 -24.81 17.96
C ALA A 174 20.58 -24.21 16.73
N GLN A 175 19.28 -24.49 16.58
CA GLN A 175 18.47 -24.19 15.40
C GLN A 175 17.04 -23.74 15.78
N SER A 176 16.40 -22.95 14.91
CA SER A 176 14.98 -22.58 15.01
C SER A 176 14.09 -23.82 14.94
N VAL A 177 13.05 -23.90 15.78
CA VAL A 177 12.10 -25.03 15.78
C VAL A 177 11.42 -25.18 14.42
N PHE A 178 11.02 -24.07 13.79
CA PHE A 178 10.41 -24.08 12.46
C PHE A 178 11.38 -24.59 11.39
N THR A 179 12.56 -23.98 11.27
CA THR A 179 13.51 -24.36 10.22
C THR A 179 14.08 -25.76 10.44
N ARG A 180 14.28 -26.19 11.69
CA ARG A 180 14.68 -27.56 11.99
C ARG A 180 13.69 -28.58 11.43
N HIS A 181 12.38 -28.36 11.62
CA HIS A 181 11.35 -29.25 11.08
C HIS A 181 11.24 -29.17 9.54
N VAL A 182 11.48 -28.00 8.93
CA VAL A 182 11.61 -27.89 7.46
C VAL A 182 12.77 -28.75 6.95
N VAL A 183 13.95 -28.60 7.55
CA VAL A 183 15.16 -29.35 7.18
C VAL A 183 14.97 -30.84 7.41
N GLU A 184 14.40 -31.24 8.55
CA GLU A 184 14.15 -32.64 8.89
C GLU A 184 13.16 -33.29 7.92
N GLY A 185 12.05 -32.61 7.60
CA GLY A 185 11.05 -33.10 6.66
C GLY A 185 11.60 -33.33 5.26
N LEU A 186 12.41 -32.39 4.75
CA LEU A 186 13.07 -32.50 3.46
C LEU A 186 14.18 -33.57 3.46
N ARG A 187 15.04 -33.57 4.48
CA ARG A 187 16.21 -34.47 4.56
C ARG A 187 15.79 -35.92 4.74
N SER A 188 14.81 -36.19 5.61
CA SER A 188 14.36 -37.55 5.90
C SER A 188 13.34 -38.06 4.89
N GLY A 189 12.71 -37.16 4.13
CA GLY A 189 11.56 -37.49 3.31
C GLY A 189 10.24 -37.64 4.06
N ALA A 190 10.22 -37.43 5.39
CA ALA A 190 9.00 -37.58 6.20
C ALA A 190 7.89 -36.55 5.84
N ALA A 191 8.25 -35.51 5.09
CA ALA A 191 7.29 -34.55 4.56
C ALA A 191 6.53 -35.04 3.31
N ASP A 192 6.86 -36.21 2.76
CA ASP A 192 6.05 -36.88 1.71
C ASP A 192 4.89 -37.62 2.40
N LEU A 193 3.71 -37.00 2.39
CA LEU A 193 2.56 -37.45 3.19
C LEU A 193 1.61 -38.34 2.39
N ASP A 194 1.64 -38.26 1.05
CA ASP A 194 0.87 -39.15 0.17
C ASP A 194 1.67 -40.35 -0.38
N TYR A 195 2.96 -40.41 -0.03
CA TYR A 195 3.92 -41.45 -0.39
C TYR A 195 4.09 -41.59 -1.90
N ASP A 196 3.91 -40.52 -2.68
CA ASP A 196 4.15 -40.56 -4.12
C ASP A 196 5.62 -40.28 -4.50
N GLY A 197 6.45 -39.97 -3.51
CA GLY A 197 7.89 -39.81 -3.65
C GLY A 197 8.34 -38.41 -4.00
N ASP A 198 7.44 -37.45 -4.25
CA ASP A 198 7.85 -36.04 -4.26
C ASP A 198 7.22 -35.28 -3.10
N ILE A 199 8.04 -34.43 -2.48
CA ILE A 199 7.63 -33.53 -1.42
C ILE A 199 7.14 -32.24 -2.06
N THR A 200 5.86 -31.98 -1.95
CA THR A 200 5.28 -30.69 -2.37
C THR A 200 5.40 -29.65 -1.28
N VAL A 201 5.28 -28.37 -1.64
CA VAL A 201 5.28 -27.28 -0.65
C VAL A 201 4.08 -27.41 0.31
N ASP A 202 2.93 -27.90 -0.16
CA ASP A 202 1.74 -28.14 0.65
C ASP A 202 1.95 -29.25 1.70
N GLU A 203 2.62 -30.35 1.30
CA GLU A 203 2.93 -31.43 2.23
C GLU A 203 4.03 -31.04 3.22
N LEU A 204 5.06 -30.33 2.74
CA LEU A 204 6.09 -29.76 3.60
C LEU A 204 5.45 -28.85 4.66
N TYR A 205 4.54 -27.96 4.27
CA TYR A 205 3.83 -27.11 5.23
C TYR A 205 3.03 -27.93 6.23
N ARG A 206 2.23 -28.92 5.79
CA ARG A 206 1.41 -29.74 6.68
C ARG A 206 2.26 -30.50 7.70
N TYR A 207 3.36 -31.11 7.24
CA TYR A 207 4.34 -31.78 8.10
C TYR A 207 4.94 -30.81 9.12
N VAL A 208 5.44 -29.66 8.66
CA VAL A 208 6.07 -28.66 9.53
C VAL A 208 5.07 -28.09 10.53
N TYR A 209 3.84 -27.78 10.11
CA TYR A 209 2.79 -27.29 10.98
C TYR A 209 2.51 -28.27 12.13
N GLU A 210 2.31 -29.55 11.82
CA GLU A 210 2.03 -30.58 12.82
C GLU A 210 3.18 -30.70 13.83
N LYS A 211 4.43 -30.78 13.34
CA LYS A 211 5.61 -30.93 14.21
C LYS A 211 5.89 -29.70 15.06
N VAL A 212 5.80 -28.52 14.47
CA VAL A 212 6.02 -27.25 15.19
C VAL A 212 4.96 -27.03 16.25
N VAL A 213 3.67 -27.25 15.95
CA VAL A 213 2.58 -27.08 16.92
C VAL A 213 2.64 -28.13 18.03
N ALA A 214 3.05 -29.37 17.70
CA ALA A 214 3.23 -30.41 18.71
C ALA A 214 4.35 -30.10 19.70
N GLU A 215 5.46 -29.51 19.24
CA GLU A 215 6.60 -29.16 20.08
C GLU A 215 6.43 -27.82 20.79
N GLN A 216 5.92 -26.80 20.09
CA GLN A 216 5.72 -25.45 20.57
C GLN A 216 4.30 -24.97 20.20
N PRO A 217 3.26 -25.31 20.99
CA PRO A 217 1.86 -25.00 20.68
C PRO A 217 1.55 -23.50 20.46
N GLY A 218 2.39 -22.62 21.00
CA GLY A 218 2.30 -21.17 20.84
C GLY A 218 2.86 -20.66 19.51
N GLN A 219 3.63 -21.46 18.77
CA GLN A 219 4.14 -21.14 17.44
C GLN A 219 3.27 -21.80 16.38
N ARG A 220 2.62 -20.98 15.55
CA ARG A 220 1.73 -21.45 14.48
C ARG A 220 2.24 -20.99 13.11
N PRO A 221 2.86 -21.90 12.33
CA PRO A 221 3.24 -21.58 10.96
C PRO A 221 2.02 -21.25 10.09
N LYS A 222 2.22 -20.44 9.04
CA LYS A 222 1.21 -20.20 8.01
C LYS A 222 1.77 -20.41 6.62
N GLN A 223 0.92 -20.93 5.73
CA GLN A 223 1.14 -20.94 4.29
C GLN A 223 0.14 -20.01 3.61
N ILE A 224 0.62 -19.27 2.60
CA ILE A 224 -0.22 -18.61 1.61
C ILE A 224 0.24 -19.05 0.23
N ALA A 225 -0.69 -19.43 -0.64
CA ALA A 225 -0.39 -19.88 -1.99
C ALA A 225 -1.33 -19.22 -3.01
N GLU A 226 -0.73 -18.55 -4.01
CA GLU A 226 -1.35 -18.05 -5.24
C GLU A 226 -0.94 -18.98 -6.39
N THR A 227 -1.28 -20.27 -6.33
CA THR A 227 -0.76 -21.26 -7.28
C THR A 227 -1.84 -22.04 -8.00
N GLU A 228 -1.66 -22.24 -9.29
CA GLU A 228 -2.32 -23.26 -10.09
C GLU A 228 -1.40 -24.48 -10.18
N GLY A 229 -1.83 -25.62 -9.64
CA GLY A 229 -1.11 -26.90 -9.75
C GLY A 229 -0.10 -27.19 -8.64
N ARG A 230 0.52 -28.37 -8.73
CA ARG A 230 1.45 -28.91 -7.73
C ARG A 230 2.83 -28.25 -7.82
N THR A 231 3.36 -27.78 -6.70
CA THR A 231 4.73 -27.25 -6.60
C THR A 231 5.59 -28.23 -5.81
N VAL A 232 6.44 -28.98 -6.53
CA VAL A 232 7.38 -29.94 -5.94
C VAL A 232 8.64 -29.18 -5.52
N ILE A 233 9.00 -29.27 -4.25
CA ILE A 233 10.19 -28.60 -3.69
C ILE A 233 11.37 -29.55 -3.56
N ALA A 234 11.12 -30.84 -3.35
CA ALA A 234 12.15 -31.89 -3.24
C ALA A 234 11.56 -33.26 -3.60
N GLY A 235 12.42 -34.24 -3.86
CA GLY A 235 12.07 -35.66 -3.91
C GLY A 235 12.36 -36.35 -2.59
N ASN A 236 11.59 -37.39 -2.27
CA ASN A 236 11.83 -38.27 -1.14
C ASN A 236 12.92 -39.29 -1.49
N SER A 237 14.18 -38.98 -1.16
CA SER A 237 15.33 -39.87 -1.40
C SER A 237 15.31 -41.15 -0.53
N HIS A 238 14.54 -41.15 0.55
CA HIS A 238 14.42 -42.26 1.51
C HIS A 238 13.08 -42.99 1.40
N TRP A 239 12.40 -42.87 0.25
CA TRP A 239 11.07 -43.43 0.06
C TRP A 239 11.03 -44.94 0.29
N SER A 240 10.03 -45.37 1.07
CA SER A 240 9.68 -46.76 1.29
C SER A 240 8.16 -46.90 1.44
N PHE A 241 7.64 -48.11 1.24
CA PHE A 241 6.21 -48.35 1.39
C PHE A 241 5.74 -48.06 2.83
N PRO A 242 4.51 -47.54 3.00
CA PRO A 242 3.87 -47.47 4.31
C PRO A 242 3.83 -48.84 4.97
N ALA A 243 4.17 -48.91 6.26
CA ALA A 243 4.21 -50.17 7.00
C ALA A 243 2.87 -50.94 7.02
N SER A 244 1.74 -50.26 6.77
CA SER A 244 0.42 -50.87 6.72
C SER A 244 0.13 -51.61 5.40
N ILE A 245 0.84 -51.35 4.30
CA ILE A 245 0.44 -51.83 2.97
C ILE A 245 0.39 -53.36 2.89
N ASP A 246 1.38 -54.05 3.46
CA ASP A 246 1.42 -55.51 3.48
C ASP A 246 0.33 -56.11 4.39
N ALA A 247 -0.08 -55.39 5.44
CA ALA A 247 -1.19 -55.81 6.29
C ALA A 247 -2.54 -55.62 5.56
N ASP A 248 -2.72 -54.50 4.86
CA ASP A 248 -3.96 -54.16 4.16
C ASP A 248 -4.19 -55.08 2.94
N LEU A 249 -3.13 -55.46 2.20
CA LEU A 249 -3.20 -56.42 1.09
C LEU A 249 -3.71 -57.80 1.54
N ARG A 250 -3.36 -58.22 2.75
CA ARG A 250 -3.80 -59.50 3.33
C ARG A 250 -5.26 -59.48 3.80
N GLN A 251 -5.79 -58.32 4.18
CA GLN A 251 -7.16 -58.19 4.67
C GLN A 251 -8.18 -58.05 3.53
N PRO A 252 -9.15 -58.98 3.37
CA PRO A 252 -10.10 -58.95 2.25
C PRO A 252 -10.87 -57.64 2.09
N LEU A 253 -11.26 -56.99 3.20
CA LEU A 253 -12.02 -55.73 3.19
C LEU A 253 -11.19 -54.50 2.83
N ARG A 254 -9.85 -54.56 2.94
CA ARG A 254 -8.94 -53.44 2.67
C ARG A 254 -8.08 -53.64 1.43
N ARG A 255 -8.02 -54.87 0.92
CA ARG A 255 -7.22 -55.28 -0.25
C ARG A 255 -7.50 -54.43 -1.48
N GLU A 256 -8.77 -54.16 -1.76
CA GLU A 256 -9.16 -53.35 -2.93
C GLU A 256 -8.61 -51.91 -2.84
N ALA A 257 -8.70 -51.30 -1.65
CA ALA A 257 -8.11 -49.99 -1.41
C ALA A 257 -6.57 -50.00 -1.50
N ALA A 258 -5.92 -51.06 -1.00
CA ALA A 258 -4.47 -51.22 -1.08
C ALA A 258 -3.99 -51.34 -2.55
N PHE A 259 -4.67 -52.13 -3.38
CA PHE A 259 -4.37 -52.20 -4.82
C PHE A 259 -4.66 -50.90 -5.56
N ALA A 260 -5.73 -50.19 -5.20
CA ALA A 260 -6.00 -48.86 -5.74
C ALA A 260 -4.86 -47.87 -5.42
N GLN A 261 -4.28 -47.95 -4.21
CA GLN A 261 -3.14 -47.13 -3.81
C GLN A 261 -1.85 -47.52 -4.58
N LEU A 262 -1.55 -48.81 -4.71
CA LEU A 262 -0.44 -49.29 -5.56
C LEU A 262 -0.61 -48.82 -7.01
N GLY A 263 -1.84 -48.82 -7.54
CA GLY A 263 -2.14 -48.28 -8.86
C GLY A 263 -1.74 -46.80 -9.01
N LYS A 264 -2.00 -45.96 -7.99
CA LYS A 264 -1.59 -44.56 -8.01
C LYS A 264 -0.08 -44.39 -7.99
N TRP A 265 0.63 -45.13 -7.14
CA TRP A 265 2.10 -45.06 -7.07
C TRP A 265 2.79 -45.60 -8.33
N LEU A 266 2.14 -46.50 -9.08
CA LEU A 266 2.59 -46.92 -10.39
C LEU A 266 2.54 -45.78 -11.43
N GLU A 267 1.68 -44.79 -11.22
CA GLU A 267 1.52 -43.60 -12.06
C GLU A 267 2.32 -42.37 -11.57
N ALA A 268 3.07 -42.51 -10.47
CA ALA A 268 3.82 -41.43 -9.83
C ALA A 268 4.90 -40.81 -10.73
N THR A 269 5.16 -39.52 -10.54
CA THR A 269 6.25 -38.78 -11.21
C THR A 269 7.62 -39.30 -10.80
N ASN A 270 7.77 -39.66 -9.52
CA ASN A 270 9.01 -40.21 -9.00
C ASN A 270 9.32 -41.61 -9.57
N THR A 271 10.48 -41.74 -10.21
CA THR A 271 10.92 -42.99 -10.86
C THR A 271 11.23 -44.10 -9.86
N GLN A 272 11.74 -43.78 -8.67
CA GLN A 272 11.98 -44.77 -7.61
C GLN A 272 10.66 -45.39 -7.13
N VAL A 273 9.63 -44.57 -6.91
CA VAL A 273 8.30 -45.03 -6.48
C VAL A 273 7.67 -45.95 -7.52
N ARG A 274 7.67 -45.54 -8.81
CA ARG A 274 7.13 -46.39 -9.88
C ARG A 274 7.84 -47.75 -9.96
N ARG A 275 9.18 -47.75 -9.89
CA ARG A 275 9.99 -48.98 -9.99
C ARG A 275 9.70 -49.92 -8.82
N SER A 276 9.72 -49.40 -7.59
CA SER A 276 9.43 -50.18 -6.37
C SER A 276 8.00 -50.71 -6.37
N THR A 277 7.03 -49.91 -6.82
CA THR A 277 5.62 -50.30 -6.93
C THR A 277 5.40 -51.38 -7.97
N ARG A 278 6.04 -51.27 -9.14
CA ARG A 278 6.01 -52.33 -10.16
C ARG A 278 6.59 -53.64 -9.62
N ALA A 279 7.76 -53.60 -8.98
CA ALA A 279 8.39 -54.78 -8.39
C ALA A 279 7.49 -55.45 -7.34
N LYS A 280 6.79 -54.67 -6.52
CA LYS A 280 5.83 -55.20 -5.53
C LYS A 280 4.61 -55.86 -6.19
N LEU A 281 4.09 -55.28 -7.28
CA LEU A 281 3.01 -55.89 -8.05
C LEU A 281 3.47 -57.19 -8.73
N GLU A 282 4.70 -57.25 -9.22
CA GLU A 282 5.31 -58.46 -9.79
C GLU A 282 5.50 -59.57 -8.74
N GLU A 283 5.91 -59.22 -7.52
CA GLU A 283 5.96 -60.14 -6.37
C GLU A 283 4.58 -60.77 -6.09
N LEU A 284 3.52 -59.94 -6.09
CA LEU A 284 2.13 -60.34 -5.82
C LEU A 284 1.53 -61.25 -6.91
N LEU A 285 2.15 -61.38 -8.09
CA LEU A 285 1.73 -62.37 -9.10
C LEU A 285 1.94 -63.81 -8.63
N THR A 286 2.85 -64.03 -7.69
CA THR A 286 3.17 -65.34 -7.13
C THR A 286 2.44 -65.64 -5.81
N ASP A 287 1.49 -64.79 -5.41
CA ASP A 287 0.70 -64.96 -4.18
C ASP A 287 -0.24 -66.17 -4.28
N ASP A 288 -0.38 -66.94 -3.19
CA ASP A 288 -1.24 -68.13 -3.10
C ASP A 288 -2.72 -67.83 -3.39
N SER A 289 -3.16 -66.58 -3.20
CA SER A 289 -4.50 -66.13 -3.52
C SER A 289 -4.62 -65.76 -5.00
N ARG A 290 -5.35 -66.59 -5.76
CA ARG A 290 -5.69 -66.31 -7.17
C ARG A 290 -6.32 -64.93 -7.40
N ALA A 291 -7.08 -64.43 -6.42
CA ALA A 291 -7.69 -63.11 -6.50
C ALA A 291 -6.65 -61.98 -6.41
N VAL A 292 -5.62 -62.13 -5.57
CA VAL A 292 -4.52 -61.16 -5.42
C VAL A 292 -3.67 -61.14 -6.69
N ALA A 293 -3.27 -62.30 -7.20
CA ALA A 293 -2.49 -62.42 -8.43
C ALA A 293 -3.24 -61.83 -9.65
N ALA A 294 -4.54 -62.09 -9.78
CA ALA A 294 -5.35 -61.53 -10.86
C ALA A 294 -5.48 -59.99 -10.77
N MET A 295 -5.62 -59.44 -9.57
CA MET A 295 -5.65 -57.99 -9.37
C MET A 295 -4.29 -57.36 -9.70
N ALA A 296 -3.18 -57.94 -9.25
CA ALA A 296 -1.84 -57.46 -9.56
C ALA A 296 -1.59 -57.42 -11.08
N GLN A 297 -1.95 -58.49 -11.79
CA GLN A 297 -1.87 -58.55 -13.26
C GLN A 297 -2.65 -57.40 -13.93
N SER A 298 -3.87 -57.13 -13.46
CA SER A 298 -4.72 -56.08 -14.04
C SER A 298 -4.13 -54.66 -13.95
N TYR A 299 -3.26 -54.39 -12.98
CA TYR A 299 -2.55 -53.11 -12.87
C TYR A 299 -1.28 -53.08 -13.72
N LEU A 300 -0.58 -54.21 -13.84
CA LEU A 300 0.62 -54.33 -14.69
C LEU A 300 0.30 -54.28 -16.19
N ASP A 301 -0.88 -54.75 -16.59
CA ASP A 301 -1.34 -54.73 -17.98
C ASP A 301 -1.76 -53.32 -18.47
N ARG A 302 -1.86 -52.34 -17.56
CA ARG A 302 -2.17 -50.96 -17.94
C ARG A 302 -0.99 -50.34 -18.70
N PRO A 303 -1.25 -49.55 -19.75
CA PRO A 303 -0.19 -48.92 -20.52
C PRO A 303 0.65 -48.01 -19.60
N ALA A 304 1.96 -48.24 -19.58
CA ALA A 304 2.88 -47.41 -18.81
C ALA A 304 2.83 -45.97 -19.33
N ARG A 305 2.75 -45.00 -18.42
CA ARG A 305 2.93 -43.59 -18.78
C ARG A 305 4.31 -43.45 -19.43
N PRO A 306 4.45 -42.73 -20.57
CA PRO A 306 5.77 -42.43 -21.11
C PRO A 306 6.61 -41.77 -20.03
N GLU A 307 7.89 -42.18 -19.89
CA GLU A 307 8.78 -41.59 -18.89
C GLU A 307 8.73 -40.07 -19.05
N PRO A 308 8.49 -39.31 -17.96
CA PRO A 308 8.62 -37.87 -18.00
C PRO A 308 9.99 -37.55 -18.58
N ILE A 309 10.06 -36.65 -19.56
CA ILE A 309 11.33 -36.07 -19.98
C ILE A 309 11.92 -35.49 -18.70
N GLU A 310 13.01 -36.07 -18.19
CA GLU A 310 13.70 -35.52 -17.03
C GLU A 310 13.90 -34.03 -17.30
N PRO A 311 13.42 -33.12 -16.41
CA PRO A 311 13.73 -31.71 -16.58
C PRO A 311 15.25 -31.64 -16.73
N VAL A 312 15.71 -31.02 -17.82
CA VAL A 312 17.14 -30.94 -18.14
C VAL A 312 17.82 -30.25 -16.96
N ARG A 313 18.36 -31.05 -16.03
CA ARG A 313 19.18 -30.56 -14.94
C ARG A 313 20.37 -29.90 -15.61
N ARG A 314 20.39 -28.56 -15.60
CA ARG A 314 21.53 -27.84 -16.16
C ARG A 314 22.77 -28.33 -15.41
N PRO A 315 23.84 -28.74 -16.12
CA PRO A 315 25.10 -28.99 -15.45
C PRO A 315 25.46 -27.71 -14.69
N THR A 316 25.67 -27.83 -13.38
CA THR A 316 26.15 -26.76 -12.52
C THR A 316 27.50 -26.31 -13.06
N GLY A 317 27.47 -25.32 -13.95
CA GLY A 317 28.67 -24.57 -14.35
C GLY A 317 29.27 -23.89 -13.12
N PRO A 318 30.53 -23.46 -13.19
CA PRO A 318 31.21 -22.85 -12.05
C PRO A 318 30.37 -21.66 -11.56
N THR A 319 29.96 -21.72 -10.29
CA THR A 319 29.16 -20.73 -9.55
C THR A 319 29.38 -19.29 -10.06
N PHE A 320 28.26 -18.57 -10.28
CA PHE A 320 28.15 -17.26 -10.93
C PHE A 320 29.12 -16.15 -10.43
N GLY A 321 29.78 -16.33 -9.29
CA GLY A 321 30.85 -15.44 -8.82
C GLY A 321 32.10 -15.40 -9.71
N ALA A 322 32.38 -16.41 -10.54
CA ALA A 322 33.61 -16.44 -11.37
C ALA A 322 33.47 -15.70 -12.72
N ALA A 323 32.33 -15.82 -13.39
CA ALA A 323 32.10 -15.23 -14.71
C ALA A 323 31.96 -13.69 -14.64
N ALA A 324 31.28 -13.17 -13.62
CA ALA A 324 31.17 -11.73 -13.35
C ALA A 324 32.53 -11.08 -12.99
N ARG A 325 33.43 -11.84 -12.35
CA ARG A 325 34.81 -11.39 -12.08
C ARG A 325 35.70 -11.41 -13.34
N ALA A 326 35.44 -12.32 -14.28
CA ALA A 326 36.17 -12.40 -15.54
C ALA A 326 35.72 -11.33 -16.57
N SER A 327 34.44 -10.95 -16.59
CA SER A 327 33.92 -9.87 -17.44
C SER A 327 34.35 -8.49 -16.92
N SER A 328 34.33 -8.26 -15.61
CA SER A 328 34.81 -7.01 -14.99
C SER A 328 36.33 -6.82 -15.10
N ARG A 329 37.13 -7.89 -15.20
CA ARG A 329 38.56 -7.81 -15.53
C ARG A 329 38.81 -7.51 -17.01
N ARG A 330 38.00 -8.06 -17.92
CA ARG A 330 38.08 -7.76 -19.36
C ARG A 330 37.70 -6.32 -19.70
N TRP A 331 36.72 -5.75 -19.00
CA TRP A 331 36.34 -4.33 -19.16
C TRP A 331 37.36 -3.36 -18.56
N ARG A 332 37.97 -3.70 -17.41
CA ARG A 332 39.06 -2.92 -16.82
C ARG A 332 40.34 -2.91 -17.67
N HIS A 333 40.61 -3.98 -18.41
CA HIS A 333 41.76 -4.05 -19.31
C HIS A 333 41.54 -3.31 -20.64
N ARG A 334 40.28 -3.13 -21.09
CA ARG A 334 39.94 -2.34 -22.29
C ARG A 334 39.90 -0.83 -22.06
N LEU A 335 39.68 -0.38 -20.82
CA LEU A 335 39.72 1.04 -20.44
C LEU A 335 41.10 1.50 -19.94
N GLY A 336 42.09 0.61 -19.90
CA GLY A 336 43.45 0.88 -19.40
C GLY A 336 44.45 1.47 -20.41
N LEU A 337 44.02 1.83 -21.63
CA LEU A 337 44.92 2.21 -22.73
C LEU A 337 45.19 3.72 -22.88
N LEU A 338 45.13 4.49 -21.80
CA LEU A 338 45.61 5.90 -21.77
C LEU A 338 46.31 6.25 -20.45
N ARG A 339 47.23 5.38 -19.98
CA ARG A 339 48.21 5.73 -18.94
C ARG A 339 49.62 5.76 -19.53
N GLY A 340 50.02 6.95 -19.95
CA GLY A 340 51.36 7.33 -20.41
C GLY A 340 51.17 8.53 -21.33
N THR A 341 51.52 9.77 -21.00
CA THR A 341 52.71 10.25 -20.30
C THR A 341 52.38 11.48 -19.44
N ALA A 342 52.93 11.51 -18.23
CA ALA A 342 52.90 12.69 -17.37
C ALA A 342 53.97 13.69 -17.80
N ALA A 343 53.61 14.66 -18.64
CA ALA A 343 54.21 15.99 -18.75
C ALA A 343 53.60 16.71 -19.98
N GLY A 344 52.55 17.53 -19.80
CA GLY A 344 52.10 18.43 -20.88
C GLY A 344 50.63 18.84 -20.95
N LEU A 345 49.72 18.35 -20.12
CA LEU A 345 48.28 18.64 -20.23
C LEU A 345 47.72 19.39 -19.02
N HIS A 346 48.21 20.61 -18.77
CA HIS A 346 47.58 21.54 -17.82
C HIS A 346 46.86 22.73 -18.49
N ALA A 347 46.74 22.75 -19.82
CA ALA A 347 46.08 23.86 -20.54
C ALA A 347 44.90 23.46 -21.45
N ALA A 348 44.66 22.17 -21.72
CA ALA A 348 43.60 21.73 -22.66
C ALA A 348 42.42 20.96 -22.02
N ALA A 349 42.49 20.59 -20.74
CA ALA A 349 41.41 19.87 -20.04
C ALA A 349 40.25 20.77 -19.58
N ALA A 350 40.38 22.10 -19.69
CA ALA A 350 39.37 23.05 -19.24
C ALA A 350 38.19 23.24 -20.23
N ASN A 351 38.34 22.84 -21.51
CA ASN A 351 37.31 23.12 -22.53
C ASN A 351 36.38 21.93 -22.86
N TRP A 352 36.75 20.69 -22.57
CA TRP A 352 35.89 19.53 -22.89
C TRP A 352 34.64 19.45 -22.00
N TRP A 353 34.77 19.83 -20.73
CA TRP A 353 33.64 19.84 -19.78
C TRP A 353 32.60 20.92 -20.11
N VAL A 354 33.04 22.07 -20.62
CA VAL A 354 32.16 23.19 -21.02
C VAL A 354 31.36 22.82 -22.27
N SER A 355 32.00 22.20 -23.26
CA SER A 355 31.31 21.72 -24.47
C SER A 355 30.35 20.56 -24.19
N ALA A 356 30.70 19.65 -23.27
CA ALA A 356 29.81 18.56 -22.87
C ALA A 356 28.57 19.05 -22.11
N LEU A 357 28.72 20.04 -21.22
CA LEU A 357 27.59 20.63 -20.48
C LEU A 357 26.67 21.48 -21.36
N LEU A 358 27.23 22.20 -22.35
CA LEU A 358 26.44 22.93 -23.34
C LEU A 358 25.65 21.99 -24.27
N LEU A 359 26.21 20.83 -24.63
CA LEU A 359 25.51 19.80 -25.39
C LEU A 359 24.38 19.13 -24.58
N VAL A 360 24.59 18.89 -23.29
CA VAL A 360 23.56 18.37 -22.37
C VAL A 360 22.44 19.40 -22.17
N ALA A 361 22.78 20.68 -21.99
CA ALA A 361 21.80 21.76 -21.86
C ALA A 361 21.01 21.99 -23.16
N ALA A 362 21.66 21.91 -24.32
CA ALA A 362 21.01 21.99 -25.63
C ALA A 362 20.10 20.78 -25.89
N GLY A 363 20.55 19.58 -25.50
CA GLY A 363 19.72 18.36 -25.55
C GLY A 363 18.47 18.48 -24.68
N LEU A 364 18.61 18.93 -23.43
CA LEU A 364 17.50 19.17 -22.51
C LEU A 364 16.52 20.25 -23.03
N ALA A 365 17.04 21.32 -23.66
CA ALA A 365 16.21 22.37 -24.25
C ALA A 365 15.42 21.89 -25.48
N ILE A 366 16.01 21.05 -26.33
CA ILE A 366 15.35 20.45 -27.49
C ILE A 366 14.30 19.42 -27.04
N THR A 367 14.63 18.56 -26.06
CA THR A 367 13.68 17.61 -25.48
C THR A 367 12.52 18.31 -24.78
N ALA A 368 12.76 19.43 -24.09
CA ALA A 368 11.71 20.23 -23.47
C ALA A 368 10.82 20.97 -24.49
N ALA A 369 11.37 21.43 -25.61
CA ALA A 369 10.62 22.04 -26.70
C ALA A 369 9.73 21.03 -27.44
N VAL A 370 10.17 19.77 -27.57
CA VAL A 370 9.40 18.66 -28.17
C VAL A 370 8.27 18.19 -27.24
N LEU A 371 8.46 18.27 -25.92
CA LEU A 371 7.49 17.82 -24.90
C LEU A 371 6.48 18.89 -24.44
N ARG A 372 6.48 20.11 -25.01
CA ARG A 372 5.59 21.24 -24.63
C ARG A 372 5.55 21.53 -23.12
N ILE A 373 6.69 21.43 -22.45
CA ILE A 373 6.81 21.81 -21.03
C ILE A 373 7.03 23.34 -20.95
N THR A 374 6.11 24.01 -20.26
CA THR A 374 5.83 25.44 -20.10
C THR A 374 7.00 26.31 -19.54
N PRO A 375 6.90 27.67 -19.45
CA PRO A 375 8.03 28.64 -19.41
C PRO A 375 9.03 28.58 -18.25
N TYR A 376 8.84 27.65 -17.30
CA TYR A 376 9.73 27.38 -16.16
C TYR A 376 11.18 27.07 -16.57
N SER A 377 11.37 26.43 -17.71
CA SER A 377 12.68 25.98 -18.22
C SER A 377 13.55 27.14 -18.74
N ILE A 378 12.93 28.19 -19.28
CA ILE A 378 13.63 29.36 -19.83
C ILE A 378 14.16 30.25 -18.69
N ALA A 379 13.36 30.42 -17.63
CA ALA A 379 13.78 31.17 -16.44
C ALA A 379 14.98 30.53 -15.74
N LEU A 380 14.98 29.19 -15.61
CA LEU A 380 16.10 28.45 -15.03
C LEU A 380 17.39 28.60 -15.87
N ALA A 381 17.27 28.55 -17.20
CA ALA A 381 18.41 28.74 -18.10
C ALA A 381 19.01 30.16 -17.99
N VAL A 382 18.18 31.20 -17.83
CA VAL A 382 18.63 32.60 -17.68
C VAL A 382 19.31 32.82 -16.33
N VAL A 383 18.79 32.21 -15.25
CA VAL A 383 19.32 32.34 -13.88
C VAL A 383 20.68 31.64 -13.76
N VAL A 384 20.80 30.42 -14.29
CA VAL A 384 22.07 29.67 -14.30
C VAL A 384 23.12 30.39 -15.16
N SER A 385 22.74 30.95 -16.31
CA SER A 385 23.65 31.73 -17.16
C SER A 385 24.12 33.02 -16.48
N SER A 386 23.24 33.70 -15.74
CA SER A 386 23.56 34.95 -15.05
C SER A 386 24.45 34.71 -13.82
N ALA A 387 24.20 33.65 -13.05
CA ALA A 387 25.03 33.27 -11.91
C ALA A 387 26.46 32.87 -12.33
N PHE A 388 26.60 32.27 -13.51
CA PHE A 388 27.89 31.89 -14.07
C PHE A 388 28.68 33.10 -14.61
N ALA A 389 28.00 34.08 -15.23
CA ALA A 389 28.60 35.32 -15.73
C ALA A 389 29.21 36.19 -14.61
N LEU A 390 28.65 36.17 -13.40
CA LEU A 390 29.19 36.89 -12.24
C LEU A 390 30.41 36.22 -11.59
N SER A 391 30.70 34.96 -11.91
CA SER A 391 31.77 34.18 -11.28
C SER A 391 33.15 34.37 -11.94
N PHE A 392 33.21 34.95 -13.14
CA PHE A 392 34.45 35.32 -13.83
C PHE A 392 34.67 36.84 -13.79
N ARG A 393 35.83 37.27 -13.27
CA ARG A 393 36.25 38.68 -13.16
C ARG A 393 36.63 39.30 -14.53
N GLY A 394 35.73 39.28 -15.50
CA GLY A 394 35.88 39.98 -16.78
C GLY A 394 34.85 41.10 -16.90
N ARG A 395 35.29 42.36 -16.89
CA ARG A 395 34.43 43.57 -16.97
C ARG A 395 33.66 43.75 -18.29
N ALA A 396 33.54 42.74 -19.16
CA ALA A 396 33.03 42.90 -20.52
C ALA A 396 31.82 42.02 -20.90
N PHE A 397 31.16 41.34 -19.95
CA PHE A 397 30.08 40.39 -20.32
C PHE A 397 28.64 40.87 -20.04
N ILE A 398 28.44 42.07 -19.49
CA ILE A 398 27.10 42.51 -19.02
C ILE A 398 26.26 43.22 -20.10
N SER A 399 26.79 43.54 -21.29
CA SER A 399 26.07 44.37 -22.27
C SER A 399 25.29 43.62 -23.37
N GLY A 400 25.20 42.29 -23.33
CA GLY A 400 24.76 41.50 -24.50
C GLY A 400 23.41 40.79 -24.47
N LEU A 401 22.66 40.75 -23.36
CA LEU A 401 21.59 39.74 -23.19
C LEU A 401 20.23 40.23 -22.68
N LEU A 402 19.80 41.44 -23.05
CA LEU A 402 18.42 41.89 -22.77
C LEU A 402 17.80 42.61 -23.99
N PRO A 403 17.02 41.93 -24.85
CA PRO A 403 16.01 42.61 -25.65
C PRO A 403 14.84 43.03 -24.74
N PRO A 404 14.24 44.22 -24.95
CA PRO A 404 13.12 44.75 -24.13
C PRO A 404 11.85 43.87 -24.07
N ALA A 405 11.75 42.81 -24.86
CA ALA A 405 10.57 41.96 -24.97
C ALA A 405 10.33 41.03 -23.76
N VAL A 406 11.31 40.88 -22.85
CA VAL A 406 11.18 40.01 -21.65
C VAL A 406 10.56 40.76 -20.46
N LEU A 407 10.53 42.11 -20.48
CA LEU A 407 9.98 42.88 -19.35
C LEU A 407 8.43 42.87 -19.31
N SER A 408 7.75 42.55 -20.42
CA SER A 408 6.29 42.60 -20.48
C SER A 408 5.59 41.33 -20.00
N THR A 409 6.28 40.19 -19.90
CA THR A 409 5.75 38.95 -19.30
C THR A 409 6.02 38.84 -17.79
N ALA A 410 6.83 39.74 -17.23
CA ALA A 410 7.26 39.72 -15.82
C ALA A 410 6.23 40.29 -14.81
N ILE A 411 5.03 40.68 -15.25
CA ILE A 411 3.98 41.26 -14.40
C ILE A 411 2.94 40.20 -13.98
N ALA A 412 2.94 39.00 -14.58
CA ALA A 412 1.84 38.03 -14.44
C ALA A 412 2.07 36.87 -13.43
N ALA A 413 3.25 36.73 -12.82
CA ALA A 413 3.53 35.59 -11.92
C ALA A 413 4.49 35.97 -10.77
N PRO A 414 3.98 36.52 -9.66
CA PRO A 414 4.78 36.94 -8.49
C PRO A 414 5.58 35.79 -7.85
N ASP A 415 5.01 34.57 -7.88
CA ASP A 415 5.57 33.38 -7.22
C ASP A 415 6.90 32.92 -7.86
N VAL A 416 7.07 33.17 -9.16
CA VAL A 416 8.26 32.80 -9.93
C VAL A 416 9.44 33.72 -9.62
N LEU A 417 9.16 35.02 -9.43
CA LEU A 417 10.14 36.02 -9.00
C LEU A 417 10.65 35.72 -7.59
N MET A 418 9.76 35.24 -6.71
CA MET A 418 10.07 34.85 -5.35
C MET A 418 11.02 33.64 -5.32
N ILE A 419 10.70 32.53 -6.01
CA ILE A 419 11.56 31.33 -6.01
C ILE A 419 12.94 31.62 -6.63
N ALA A 420 13.00 32.41 -7.71
CA ALA A 420 14.25 32.81 -8.35
C ALA A 420 15.15 33.65 -7.43
N ALA A 421 14.57 34.57 -6.64
CA ALA A 421 15.29 35.36 -5.66
C ALA A 421 15.86 34.50 -4.51
N HIS A 422 15.11 33.50 -4.04
CA HIS A 422 15.53 32.58 -2.98
C HIS A 422 16.70 31.68 -3.40
N LEU A 423 16.67 31.16 -4.65
CA LEU A 423 17.75 30.34 -5.19
C LEU A 423 19.03 31.16 -5.43
N ALA A 424 18.89 32.41 -5.91
CA ALA A 424 20.02 33.33 -6.05
C ALA A 424 20.67 33.66 -4.68
N TRP A 425 19.85 33.78 -3.63
CA TRP A 425 20.30 34.08 -2.27
C TRP A 425 21.00 32.89 -1.60
N LEU A 426 20.46 31.67 -1.73
CA LEU A 426 21.11 30.43 -1.25
C LEU A 426 22.45 30.16 -1.96
N ALA A 427 22.51 30.39 -3.27
CA ALA A 427 23.74 30.25 -4.04
C ALA A 427 24.83 31.24 -3.57
N ALA A 428 24.46 32.49 -3.27
CA ALA A 428 25.39 33.48 -2.73
C ALA A 428 25.97 33.07 -1.36
N ILE A 429 25.18 32.41 -0.50
CA ILE A 429 25.62 31.91 0.81
C ILE A 429 26.64 30.77 0.66
N VAL A 430 26.32 29.78 -0.18
CA VAL A 430 27.20 28.61 -0.43
C VAL A 430 28.53 29.03 -1.04
N ILE A 431 28.53 30.00 -1.96
CA ILE A 431 29.75 30.53 -2.61
C ILE A 431 30.61 31.36 -1.63
N SER A 432 30.02 31.90 -0.56
CA SER A 432 30.71 32.75 0.42
C SER A 432 31.40 31.97 1.54
N LEU A 433 30.96 30.73 1.81
CA LEU A 433 31.44 29.88 2.89
C LEU A 433 32.94 29.50 2.82
N PRO A 434 33.55 29.25 1.65
CA PRO A 434 34.98 28.85 1.59
C PRO A 434 35.98 30.02 1.70
N LYS A 435 35.52 31.28 1.68
CA LYS A 435 36.42 32.45 1.56
C LYS A 435 36.95 33.02 2.88
N ARG A 436 36.60 32.45 4.03
CA ARG A 436 37.04 32.96 5.34
C ARG A 436 38.19 32.10 5.91
N ARG A 437 39.38 32.71 6.06
CA ARG A 437 40.53 32.10 6.76
C ARG A 437 40.22 31.90 8.25
N PRO A 438 40.72 30.82 8.87
CA PRO A 438 40.42 30.48 10.26
C PRO A 438 41.36 31.23 11.21
N THR A 439 41.09 32.51 11.48
CA THR A 439 41.77 33.23 12.56
C THR A 439 40.83 34.24 13.22
N MET A 440 39.96 33.80 14.12
CA MET A 440 39.37 34.66 15.16
C MET A 440 39.07 33.85 16.43
N PRO A 441 39.60 34.25 17.61
CA PRO A 441 39.34 33.58 18.87
C PRO A 441 38.15 34.18 19.64
N GLY A 442 37.43 33.32 20.37
CA GLY A 442 36.94 33.65 21.71
C GLY A 442 35.44 33.82 21.93
N VAL A 443 34.65 34.32 20.98
CA VAL A 443 33.22 34.59 21.21
C VAL A 443 32.44 34.19 19.97
N GLN A 444 31.54 33.20 20.08
CA GLN A 444 30.40 32.90 19.19
C GLN A 444 30.10 31.40 18.94
N ARG A 445 30.81 30.43 19.56
CA ARG A 445 30.33 29.03 19.53
C ARG A 445 28.96 28.86 20.21
N GLY A 446 28.62 29.70 21.20
CA GLY A 446 27.32 29.69 21.88
C GLY A 446 26.15 30.28 21.06
N GLN A 447 26.41 31.00 19.96
CA GLN A 447 25.38 31.62 19.11
C GLN A 447 25.05 30.82 17.84
N LEU A 448 25.91 29.86 17.47
CA LEU A 448 25.66 28.92 16.38
C LEU A 448 24.64 27.83 16.76
N ILE A 449 24.57 27.47 18.04
CA ILE A 449 23.69 26.40 18.54
C ILE A 449 22.20 26.77 18.38
N PRO A 450 21.73 27.98 18.73
CA PRO A 450 20.34 28.39 18.51
C PRO A 450 19.96 28.43 17.02
N ALA A 451 20.86 28.89 16.14
CA ALA A 451 20.61 28.97 14.70
C ALA A 451 20.49 27.58 14.05
N VAL A 452 21.29 26.62 14.51
CA VAL A 452 21.19 25.23 14.07
C VAL A 452 19.94 24.56 14.64
N LEU A 453 19.57 24.83 15.89
CA LEU A 453 18.33 24.34 16.50
C LEU A 453 17.08 24.90 15.80
N ALA A 454 17.07 26.18 15.43
CA ALA A 454 15.99 26.80 14.67
C ALA A 454 15.87 26.20 13.26
N ALA A 455 16.99 26.00 12.56
CA ALA A 455 17.00 25.35 11.25
C ALA A 455 16.51 23.88 11.31
N LEU A 456 16.84 23.15 12.38
CA LEU A 456 16.36 21.78 12.61
C LEU A 456 14.87 21.74 12.98
N LEU A 457 14.38 22.69 13.77
CA LEU A 457 12.96 22.83 14.11
C LEU A 457 12.12 23.14 12.87
N VAL A 458 12.62 24.00 11.99
CA VAL A 458 12.00 24.31 10.70
C VAL A 458 12.00 23.09 9.78
N LEU A 459 13.12 22.36 9.68
CA LEU A 459 13.17 21.12 8.90
C LEU A 459 12.18 20.08 9.44
N PHE A 460 12.03 20.01 10.76
CA PHE A 460 11.04 19.16 11.42
C PHE A 460 9.61 19.55 11.04
N LEU A 461 9.24 20.83 11.12
CA LEU A 461 7.90 21.32 10.75
C LEU A 461 7.58 21.13 9.25
N VAL A 462 8.56 21.33 8.37
CA VAL A 462 8.40 21.10 6.92
C VAL A 462 8.25 19.60 6.62
N VAL A 463 8.99 18.74 7.31
CA VAL A 463 8.90 17.28 7.11
C VAL A 463 7.61 16.71 7.71
N ASP A 464 7.13 17.24 8.84
CA ASP A 464 5.86 16.86 9.47
C ASP A 464 4.66 17.20 8.57
N GLN A 465 4.68 18.39 7.97
CA GLN A 465 3.67 18.83 7.01
C GLN A 465 3.65 18.00 5.71
N TYR A 466 4.77 17.35 5.35
CA TYR A 466 4.87 16.43 4.20
C TYR A 466 4.59 14.96 4.54
N ARG A 467 4.41 14.59 5.81
CA ARG A 467 4.16 13.21 6.26
C ARG A 467 2.68 12.83 6.34
N SER A 468 1.76 13.79 6.16
CA SER A 468 0.32 13.57 6.01
C SER A 468 0.00 12.89 4.66
N PRO A 469 -0.44 11.62 4.61
CA PRO A 469 -0.61 10.88 3.35
C PRO A 469 -1.92 11.13 2.59
N SER A 470 -2.87 11.90 3.11
CA SER A 470 -4.15 12.19 2.44
C SER A 470 -4.38 13.71 2.38
N GLY A 471 -3.84 14.38 1.36
CA GLY A 471 -4.01 15.82 1.22
C GLY A 471 -3.25 16.50 0.08
N PHE A 472 -3.33 15.96 -1.14
CA PHE A 472 -3.18 16.76 -2.35
C PHE A 472 -4.62 16.96 -2.86
N ASP A 473 -5.32 18.06 -2.56
CA ASP A 473 -5.24 19.30 -3.34
C ASP A 473 -5.95 20.53 -2.66
N ALA A 474 -5.84 20.76 -1.34
CA ALA A 474 -6.57 21.90 -0.73
C ALA A 474 -5.92 22.57 0.49
N ILE A 475 -4.60 22.74 0.51
CA ILE A 475 -3.96 23.75 1.38
C ILE A 475 -3.24 24.75 0.47
N PRO A 476 -3.78 25.97 0.26
CA PRO A 476 -3.10 26.94 -0.58
C PRO A 476 -1.76 27.29 0.05
N HIS A 477 -0.82 27.64 -0.83
CA HIS A 477 0.58 28.02 -0.70
C HIS A 477 0.97 28.99 0.45
N LEU A 478 0.11 29.33 1.40
CA LEU A 478 0.36 30.27 2.49
C LEU A 478 1.24 29.72 3.62
N THR A 479 1.18 28.44 3.97
CA THR A 479 1.94 27.90 5.12
C THR A 479 3.43 27.76 4.82
N SER A 480 3.79 27.24 3.66
CA SER A 480 5.19 27.10 3.21
C SER A 480 5.85 28.47 3.06
N THR A 481 5.10 29.46 2.58
CA THR A 481 5.60 30.82 2.34
C THR A 481 5.70 31.61 3.65
N ALA A 482 4.80 31.40 4.61
CA ALA A 482 4.89 31.97 5.96
C ALA A 482 6.09 31.43 6.77
N VAL A 483 6.37 30.11 6.67
CA VAL A 483 7.55 29.49 7.28
C VAL A 483 8.84 30.05 6.66
N LEU A 484 8.88 30.21 5.34
CA LEU A 484 10.01 30.83 4.63
C LEU A 484 10.20 32.32 4.99
N GLY A 485 9.11 33.06 5.20
CA GLY A 485 9.14 34.46 5.67
C GLY A 485 9.69 34.59 7.09
N LEU A 486 9.38 33.64 7.97
CA LEU A 486 9.92 33.59 9.34
C LEU A 486 11.44 33.33 9.33
N ILE A 487 11.89 32.41 8.46
CA ILE A 487 13.32 32.11 8.25
C ILE A 487 14.07 33.34 7.72
N ALA A 488 13.53 34.02 6.71
CA ALA A 488 14.17 35.22 6.16
C ALA A 488 14.30 36.34 7.21
N ALA A 489 13.30 36.49 8.08
CA ALA A 489 13.31 37.46 9.18
C ALA A 489 14.37 37.10 10.25
N GLU A 490 14.46 35.83 10.64
CA GLU A 490 15.48 35.33 11.59
C GLU A 490 16.91 35.48 11.05
N PHE A 491 17.14 35.25 9.75
CA PHE A 491 18.47 35.44 9.16
C PHE A 491 18.84 36.91 8.95
N ALA A 492 17.87 37.78 8.67
CA ALA A 492 18.08 39.23 8.66
C ALA A 492 18.45 39.77 10.06
N LEU A 493 17.93 39.15 11.13
CA LEU A 493 18.30 39.43 12.52
C LEU A 493 19.74 39.01 12.85
N ILE A 494 20.22 37.91 12.27
CA ILE A 494 21.54 37.33 12.57
C ILE A 494 22.64 37.93 11.67
N ALA A 495 22.32 38.40 10.47
CA ALA A 495 23.30 38.88 9.50
C ALA A 495 24.23 40.03 10.01
N PRO A 496 23.74 41.03 10.77
CA PRO A 496 24.60 42.05 11.36
C PRO A 496 25.52 41.52 12.47
N LEU A 497 25.16 40.41 13.13
CA LEU A 497 25.92 39.78 14.21
C LEU A 497 27.08 38.90 13.71
N LEU A 498 27.07 38.53 12.41
CA LEU A 498 28.07 37.69 11.74
C LEU A 498 29.07 38.49 10.87
N ASP A 499 29.03 39.82 10.99
CA ASP A 499 29.89 40.79 10.28
C ASP A 499 29.89 40.56 8.75
N PHE A 500 28.69 40.38 8.18
CA PHE A 500 28.53 40.33 6.73
C PHE A 500 28.67 41.73 6.12
N GLY A 501 29.29 41.83 4.95
CA GLY A 501 29.47 43.12 4.27
C GLY A 501 28.14 43.85 4.01
N ARG A 502 28.18 45.19 3.92
CA ARG A 502 26.99 46.06 3.74
C ARG A 502 26.04 45.62 2.62
N ALA A 503 26.57 45.04 1.54
CA ALA A 503 25.78 44.53 0.42
C ALA A 503 24.91 43.31 0.79
N VAL A 504 25.40 42.42 1.66
CA VAL A 504 24.67 41.23 2.12
C VAL A 504 23.58 41.61 3.13
N THR A 505 23.88 42.56 4.00
CA THR A 505 22.90 43.09 4.97
C THR A 505 21.78 43.83 4.23
N ALA A 506 22.11 44.67 3.25
CA ALA A 506 21.13 45.35 2.41
C ALA A 506 20.29 44.38 1.58
N GLY A 507 20.91 43.35 1.00
CA GLY A 507 20.18 42.31 0.24
C GLY A 507 19.22 41.50 1.10
N SER A 508 19.55 41.25 2.37
CA SER A 508 18.68 40.50 3.29
C SER A 508 17.48 41.32 3.77
N VAL A 509 17.68 42.62 4.02
CA VAL A 509 16.58 43.55 4.32
C VAL A 509 15.67 43.71 3.10
N VAL A 510 16.20 43.98 1.92
CA VAL A 510 15.37 44.17 0.72
C VAL A 510 14.65 42.86 0.32
N GLY A 511 15.32 41.72 0.44
CA GLY A 511 14.73 40.40 0.20
C GLY A 511 13.59 40.07 1.16
N GLY A 512 13.75 40.31 2.47
CA GLY A 512 12.69 40.10 3.46
C GLY A 512 11.49 41.03 3.26
N PHE A 513 11.72 42.28 2.85
CA PHE A 513 10.64 43.23 2.51
C PHE A 513 9.81 42.74 1.32
N ALA A 514 10.48 42.33 0.24
CA ALA A 514 9.82 41.84 -0.97
C ALA A 514 8.95 40.61 -0.69
N VAL A 515 9.46 39.67 0.13
CA VAL A 515 8.73 38.47 0.56
C VAL A 515 7.50 38.82 1.37
N TRP A 516 7.62 39.70 2.39
CA TRP A 516 6.46 40.12 3.18
C TRP A 516 5.43 40.92 2.38
N SER A 517 5.86 41.78 1.45
CA SER A 517 4.95 42.55 0.60
C SER A 517 4.19 41.69 -0.43
N GLY A 518 4.79 40.56 -0.86
CA GLY A 518 4.15 39.62 -1.78
C GLY A 518 3.21 38.61 -1.10
N LEU A 519 3.51 38.23 0.15
CA LEU A 519 2.72 37.29 0.96
C LEU A 519 1.34 37.82 1.38
N PHE A 520 1.24 39.13 1.61
CA PHE A 520 0.01 39.76 2.07
C PHE A 520 -0.56 40.66 0.97
N ALA A 521 -1.22 40.06 -0.01
CA ALA A 521 -2.17 40.75 -0.90
C ALA A 521 -3.44 41.16 -0.12
N VAL A 522 -3.28 41.87 0.99
CA VAL A 522 -4.35 42.20 1.93
C VAL A 522 -4.35 43.70 2.22
N GLU A 523 -5.49 44.36 2.02
CA GLU A 523 -5.72 45.80 2.24
C GLU A 523 -5.74 46.22 3.73
N GLN A 524 -5.05 45.50 4.62
CA GLN A 524 -5.11 45.77 6.06
C GLN A 524 -4.00 46.76 6.48
N PRO A 525 -4.34 47.96 6.97
CA PRO A 525 -3.39 49.05 7.23
C PRO A 525 -2.34 48.75 8.30
N ILE A 526 -2.63 47.80 9.20
CA ILE A 526 -1.68 47.32 10.23
C ILE A 526 -0.45 46.64 9.61
N VAL A 527 -0.62 45.89 8.52
CA VAL A 527 0.48 45.17 7.86
C VAL A 527 1.43 46.18 7.19
N TRP A 528 0.88 47.21 6.54
CA TRP A 528 1.66 48.30 5.95
C TRP A 528 2.41 49.13 6.99
N ALA A 529 1.82 49.36 8.17
CA ALA A 529 2.48 50.06 9.27
C ALA A 529 3.69 49.26 9.82
N LEU A 530 3.54 47.93 9.97
CA LEU A 530 4.62 47.06 10.42
C LEU A 530 5.75 46.94 9.37
N LEU A 531 5.39 46.89 8.09
CA LEU A 531 6.34 46.93 6.96
C LEU A 531 7.13 48.24 6.89
N ALA A 532 6.47 49.38 7.14
CA ALA A 532 7.12 50.69 7.16
C ALA A 532 8.13 50.80 8.32
N VAL A 533 7.78 50.28 9.51
CA VAL A 533 8.70 50.24 10.67
C VAL A 533 9.91 49.34 10.38
N TRP A 534 9.69 48.19 9.75
CA TRP A 534 10.75 47.24 9.40
C TRP A 534 11.74 47.82 8.37
N LEU A 535 11.23 48.50 7.34
CA LEU A 535 12.05 49.18 6.34
C LEU A 535 12.82 50.37 6.92
N LEU A 536 12.23 51.12 7.86
CA LEU A 536 12.89 52.23 8.57
C LEU A 536 14.08 51.73 9.42
N ILE A 537 13.92 50.60 10.11
CA ILE A 537 14.98 49.96 10.91
C ILE A 537 16.11 49.45 10.00
N GLY A 538 15.76 48.88 8.84
CA GLY A 538 16.72 48.45 7.82
C GLY A 538 17.55 49.61 7.24
N VAL A 539 16.91 50.76 6.95
CA VAL A 539 17.62 51.95 6.45
C VAL A 539 18.52 52.55 7.53
N LEU A 540 18.06 52.63 8.79
CA LEU A 540 18.84 53.17 9.91
C LEU A 540 20.06 52.32 10.27
N THR A 541 20.00 51.00 10.05
CA THR A 541 21.13 50.08 10.24
C THR A 541 22.17 50.20 9.11
N ILE A 542 21.73 50.52 7.88
CA ILE A 542 22.63 50.71 6.72
C ILE A 542 23.30 52.11 6.73
N ALA A 543 22.59 53.14 7.19
CA ALA A 543 23.01 54.53 7.03
C ALA A 543 24.01 55.08 8.08
N ARG A 544 24.26 54.40 9.22
CA ARG A 544 25.10 55.00 10.27
C ARG A 544 26.62 54.96 9.98
N PRO A 545 27.35 56.08 10.16
CA PRO A 545 28.81 56.10 10.16
C PRO A 545 29.38 55.37 11.39
N ARG A 546 30.55 54.74 11.24
CA ARG A 546 31.26 53.86 12.20
C ARG A 546 31.58 54.43 13.61
N ARG A 547 31.05 55.59 14.03
CA ARG A 547 31.56 56.35 15.19
C ARG A 547 30.65 56.49 16.42
N SER A 548 29.43 55.95 16.46
CA SER A 548 28.60 56.04 17.69
C SER A 548 28.76 54.78 18.56
N GLY A 549 29.46 54.89 19.69
CA GLY A 549 29.78 53.80 20.63
C GLY A 549 28.63 53.26 21.48
N VAL A 550 27.41 53.13 20.92
CA VAL A 550 26.30 52.43 21.59
C VAL A 550 26.22 51.00 21.04
N PRO A 551 26.29 49.95 21.88
CA PRO A 551 26.24 48.57 21.41
C PRO A 551 24.89 48.24 20.75
N ILE A 552 24.98 47.79 19.50
CA ILE A 552 23.87 47.47 18.57
C ILE A 552 22.85 46.49 19.18
N GLY A 553 23.27 45.63 20.10
CA GLY A 553 22.49 44.50 20.61
C GLY A 553 21.40 44.78 21.66
N ARG A 554 21.07 46.04 21.97
CA ARG A 554 19.95 46.35 22.90
C ARG A 554 18.75 47.05 22.23
N LEU A 555 18.99 47.83 21.18
CA LEU A 555 17.92 48.53 20.44
C LEU A 555 17.27 47.65 19.36
N VAL A 556 18.07 46.78 18.72
CA VAL A 556 17.59 45.82 17.71
C VAL A 556 16.70 44.75 18.35
N THR A 557 17.07 44.27 19.53
CA THR A 557 16.34 43.24 20.29
C THR A 557 15.00 43.75 20.83
N ALA A 558 14.91 45.04 21.19
CA ALA A 558 13.69 45.65 21.71
C ALA A 558 12.67 46.03 20.62
N GLY A 559 13.12 46.37 19.40
CA GLY A 559 12.24 46.71 18.28
C GLY A 559 11.70 45.51 17.49
N LEU A 560 12.31 44.33 17.62
CA LEU A 560 12.00 43.14 16.81
C LEU A 560 11.22 42.05 17.57
N LEU A 561 11.13 42.11 18.90
CA LEU A 561 10.31 41.17 19.69
C LEU A 561 8.80 41.49 19.62
N THR A 562 8.42 42.73 19.34
CA THR A 562 7.03 43.19 19.35
C THR A 562 6.17 42.59 18.22
N PRO A 563 6.65 42.48 16.95
CA PRO A 563 5.86 41.87 15.88
C PRO A 563 5.75 40.34 15.98
N ALA A 564 6.80 39.66 16.47
CA ALA A 564 6.82 38.20 16.59
C ALA A 564 5.81 37.67 17.64
N VAL A 565 5.64 38.40 18.74
CA VAL A 565 4.66 38.07 19.78
C VAL A 565 3.23 38.39 19.35
N LEU A 566 3.01 39.46 18.58
CA LEU A 566 1.67 39.83 18.08
C LEU A 566 1.21 38.96 16.90
N GLY A 567 2.11 38.54 16.01
CA GLY A 567 1.81 37.62 14.91
C GLY A 567 1.48 36.20 15.36
N GLY A 568 2.13 35.71 16.41
CA GLY A 568 1.87 34.37 16.97
C GLY A 568 0.51 34.23 17.67
N VAL A 569 -0.04 35.32 18.21
CA VAL A 569 -1.33 35.30 18.92
C VAL A 569 -2.53 35.41 17.95
N ALA A 570 -2.35 36.04 16.78
CA ALA A 570 -3.44 36.22 15.80
C ALA A 570 -3.79 34.96 15.00
N PHE A 571 -2.84 34.02 14.83
CA PHE A 571 -3.06 32.79 14.06
C PHE A 571 -3.79 31.68 14.82
N ALA A 572 -3.96 31.81 16.14
CA ALA A 572 -4.49 30.74 16.98
C ALA A 572 -6.03 30.69 17.08
N VAL A 573 -6.79 31.64 16.51
CA VAL A 573 -8.24 31.75 16.81
C VAL A 573 -9.14 32.03 15.59
N VAL A 574 -8.69 31.79 14.36
CA VAL A 574 -9.61 31.83 13.19
C VAL A 574 -9.86 30.40 12.71
N PRO A 575 -11.01 29.78 13.02
CA PRO A 575 -11.36 28.49 12.42
C PRO A 575 -11.38 28.63 10.89
N ALA A 576 -10.93 27.58 10.20
CA ALA A 576 -10.99 27.55 8.74
C ALA A 576 -12.43 27.76 8.26
N ALA A 577 -12.62 28.57 7.21
CA ALA A 577 -13.95 28.76 6.63
C ALA A 577 -14.50 27.41 6.10
N PRO A 578 -15.82 27.14 6.22
CA PRO A 578 -16.43 25.90 5.74
C PRO A 578 -16.15 25.66 4.26
N ARG A 579 -15.77 24.43 3.91
CA ARG A 579 -15.55 24.00 2.53
C ARG A 579 -16.90 23.71 1.87
N ALA A 580 -16.95 23.75 0.53
CA ALA A 580 -18.14 23.30 -0.19
C ALA A 580 -18.47 21.84 0.20
N PRO A 581 -19.71 21.53 0.61
CA PRO A 581 -20.07 20.18 1.03
C PRO A 581 -19.91 19.17 -0.10
N ILE A 582 -19.37 17.99 0.21
CA ILE A 582 -19.31 16.87 -0.74
C ILE A 582 -20.16 15.72 -0.20
N ALA A 583 -21.24 15.39 -0.90
CA ALA A 583 -22.19 14.36 -0.48
C ALA A 583 -21.70 12.95 -0.83
N ALA A 584 -20.93 12.33 0.06
CA ALA A 584 -20.35 11.00 -0.16
C ALA A 584 -21.38 9.86 -0.09
N ALA A 585 -22.35 9.97 0.83
CA ALA A 585 -23.41 9.00 1.01
C ALA A 585 -24.73 9.66 1.39
N ILE A 586 -25.83 8.98 1.10
CA ILE A 586 -27.19 9.42 1.39
C ILE A 586 -28.04 8.31 1.99
N ALA A 587 -28.98 8.69 2.85
CA ALA A 587 -30.02 7.81 3.36
C ALA A 587 -31.37 8.55 3.37
N LEU A 588 -32.44 7.89 2.94
CA LEU A 588 -33.77 8.48 2.86
C LEU A 588 -34.67 7.94 3.98
N SER A 589 -35.48 8.81 4.58
CA SER A 589 -36.51 8.36 5.53
C SER A 589 -37.61 7.57 4.82
N SER A 590 -38.22 6.61 5.52
CA SER A 590 -39.25 5.73 4.95
C SER A 590 -40.50 6.44 4.43
N ASP A 591 -40.73 7.69 4.85
CA ASP A 591 -41.82 8.55 4.39
C ASP A 591 -41.41 9.48 3.23
N ASP A 592 -40.20 9.33 2.71
CA ASP A 592 -39.56 10.13 1.66
C ASP A 592 -39.45 11.63 1.96
N ARG A 593 -39.66 12.06 3.21
CA ARG A 593 -39.66 13.51 3.55
C ARG A 593 -38.29 14.05 3.92
N THR A 594 -37.38 13.20 4.36
CA THR A 594 -36.08 13.61 4.88
C THR A 594 -34.96 12.83 4.22
N LEU A 595 -33.99 13.53 3.66
CA LEU A 595 -32.73 12.97 3.15
C LEU A 595 -31.60 13.33 4.11
N TYR A 596 -30.86 12.32 4.56
CA TYR A 596 -29.65 12.46 5.34
C TYR A 596 -28.44 12.35 4.42
N VAL A 597 -27.43 13.19 4.63
CA VAL A 597 -26.30 13.34 3.70
C VAL A 597 -25.00 13.40 4.48
N ALA A 598 -24.06 12.53 4.14
CA ALA A 598 -22.70 12.57 4.69
C ALA A 598 -21.87 13.60 3.93
N ASP A 599 -21.50 14.69 4.61
CA ASP A 599 -20.62 15.73 4.09
C ASP A 599 -19.17 15.39 4.46
N ILE A 600 -18.48 14.74 3.53
CA ILE A 600 -17.12 14.23 3.73
C ILE A 600 -16.07 15.35 3.83
N SER A 601 -16.36 16.55 3.31
CA SER A 601 -15.38 17.65 3.30
C SER A 601 -15.36 18.46 4.59
N ASN A 602 -16.39 18.30 5.45
CA ASN A 602 -16.57 19.01 6.70
C ASN A 602 -16.93 18.08 7.89
N ASP A 603 -16.75 16.76 7.75
CA ASP A 603 -16.95 15.74 8.79
C ASP A 603 -18.28 15.86 9.54
N ARG A 604 -19.38 15.98 8.80
CA ARG A 604 -20.72 16.23 9.35
C ARG A 604 -21.81 15.52 8.56
N VAL A 605 -22.99 15.39 9.17
CA VAL A 605 -24.21 14.91 8.52
C VAL A 605 -25.22 16.05 8.40
N LEU A 606 -25.79 16.20 7.20
CA LEU A 606 -26.83 17.16 6.88
C LEU A 606 -28.20 16.48 6.87
N LYS A 607 -29.24 17.24 7.24
CA LYS A 607 -30.65 16.85 7.12
C LYS A 607 -31.30 17.75 6.07
N ILE A 608 -31.96 17.16 5.08
CA ILE A 608 -32.59 17.88 3.98
C ILE A 608 -34.06 17.49 3.89
N ASP A 609 -34.94 18.49 3.80
CA ASP A 609 -36.35 18.27 3.48
C ASP A 609 -36.48 18.08 1.96
N THR A 610 -37.03 16.93 1.55
CA THR A 610 -37.13 16.57 0.13
C THR A 610 -38.21 17.34 -0.63
N THR A 611 -39.15 17.95 0.09
CA THR A 611 -40.25 18.75 -0.46
C THR A 611 -39.80 20.19 -0.71
N THR A 612 -39.14 20.81 0.27
CA THR A 612 -38.60 22.17 0.13
C THR A 612 -37.25 22.18 -0.59
N ARG A 613 -36.54 21.04 -0.61
CA ARG A 613 -35.16 20.90 -1.12
C ARG A 613 -34.17 21.79 -0.39
N GLU A 614 -34.38 21.98 0.91
CA GLU A 614 -33.52 22.79 1.76
C GLU A 614 -33.00 21.99 2.96
N GLN A 615 -31.82 22.39 3.45
CA GLN A 615 -31.29 21.91 4.71
C GLN A 615 -32.19 22.32 5.87
N VAL A 616 -32.47 21.37 6.76
CA VAL A 616 -33.23 21.54 8.00
C VAL A 616 -32.27 21.59 9.18
N GLY A 617 -32.27 22.71 9.90
CA GLY A 617 -31.47 22.87 11.12
C GLY A 617 -29.96 22.87 10.88
N THR A 618 -29.21 22.70 11.97
CA THR A 618 -27.74 22.63 11.95
C THR A 618 -27.26 21.24 11.57
N ALA A 619 -26.10 21.17 10.91
CA ALA A 619 -25.42 19.91 10.66
C ALA A 619 -24.97 19.26 11.98
N VAL A 620 -24.88 17.93 11.99
CA VAL A 620 -24.38 17.15 13.14
C VAL A 620 -22.93 16.76 12.87
N PRO A 621 -21.95 17.19 13.69
CA PRO A 621 -20.56 16.76 13.54
C PRO A 621 -20.44 15.26 13.82
N VAL A 622 -19.58 14.59 13.06
CA VAL A 622 -19.25 13.17 13.19
C VAL A 622 -17.74 12.98 13.12
N GLY A 623 -17.27 11.73 13.09
CA GLY A 623 -15.85 11.43 12.92
C GLY A 623 -15.36 11.65 11.48
N ASP A 624 -14.04 11.68 11.34
CA ASP A 624 -13.32 11.96 10.09
C ASP A 624 -13.71 11.03 8.94
N ARG A 625 -13.98 11.65 7.79
CA ARG A 625 -14.31 10.99 6.51
C ARG A 625 -15.56 10.09 6.60
N PRO A 626 -16.77 10.65 6.80
CA PRO A 626 -18.01 9.89 6.79
C PRO A 626 -18.32 9.37 5.37
N VAL A 627 -18.34 8.05 5.17
CA VAL A 627 -18.49 7.42 3.84
C VAL A 627 -19.77 6.61 3.65
N ARG A 628 -20.47 6.23 4.72
CA ARG A 628 -21.70 5.45 4.63
C ARG A 628 -22.70 5.85 5.71
N LEU A 629 -23.98 5.89 5.32
CA LEU A 629 -25.11 6.16 6.19
C LEU A 629 -26.06 4.96 6.21
N LEU A 630 -26.49 4.55 7.41
CA LEU A 630 -27.52 3.52 7.57
C LEU A 630 -28.58 3.98 8.56
N LEU A 631 -29.80 4.19 8.07
CA LEU A 631 -30.97 4.54 8.89
C LEU A 631 -31.66 3.27 9.38
N THR A 632 -32.02 3.21 10.66
CA THR A 632 -32.82 2.10 11.20
C THR A 632 -34.22 2.07 10.58
N PRO A 633 -34.88 0.90 10.44
CA PRO A 633 -36.20 0.81 9.80
C PRO A 633 -37.30 1.62 10.50
N ASP A 634 -37.18 1.86 11.80
CA ASP A 634 -38.08 2.73 12.57
C ASP A 634 -37.80 4.23 12.38
N GLY A 635 -36.73 4.58 11.65
CA GLY A 635 -36.30 5.94 11.40
C GLY A 635 -35.69 6.66 12.62
N ALA A 636 -35.45 5.95 13.73
CA ALA A 636 -35.06 6.57 15.00
C ALA A 636 -33.55 6.82 15.12
N THR A 637 -32.71 5.97 14.51
CA THR A 637 -31.26 6.01 14.66
C THR A 637 -30.56 5.99 13.31
N LEU A 638 -29.55 6.84 13.14
CA LEU A 638 -28.71 6.90 11.95
C LEU A 638 -27.27 6.54 12.33
N TYR A 639 -26.74 5.46 11.74
CA TYR A 639 -25.35 5.05 11.88
C TYR A 639 -24.50 5.64 10.75
N VAL A 640 -23.31 6.09 11.10
CA VAL A 640 -22.37 6.76 10.18
C VAL A 640 -21.02 6.08 10.26
N ALA A 641 -20.55 5.50 9.16
CA ALA A 641 -19.20 4.95 9.08
C ALA A 641 -18.19 6.08 8.81
N ASN A 642 -17.30 6.33 9.78
CA ASN A 642 -16.24 7.33 9.67
C ASN A 642 -14.93 6.61 9.31
N ALA A 643 -14.57 6.65 8.03
CA ALA A 643 -13.57 5.75 7.48
C ALA A 643 -12.11 6.15 7.77
N GLU A 644 -11.83 7.40 8.15
CA GLU A 644 -10.50 7.81 8.64
C GLU A 644 -10.42 7.81 10.16
N ALA A 645 -11.54 8.02 10.86
CA ALA A 645 -11.59 7.95 12.31
C ALA A 645 -11.76 6.52 12.86
N ASP A 646 -11.84 5.48 12.01
CA ASP A 646 -12.00 4.07 12.39
C ASP A 646 -13.14 3.83 13.41
N THR A 647 -14.25 4.57 13.24
CA THR A 647 -15.38 4.59 14.19
C THR A 647 -16.73 4.61 13.49
N ILE A 648 -17.78 4.24 14.23
CA ILE A 648 -19.17 4.47 13.87
C ILE A 648 -19.76 5.57 14.74
N SER A 649 -20.23 6.67 14.15
CA SER A 649 -21.06 7.65 14.85
C SER A 649 -22.50 7.18 14.89
N VAL A 650 -23.20 7.47 15.99
CA VAL A 650 -24.62 7.15 16.16
C VAL A 650 -25.37 8.46 16.36
N ILE A 651 -26.35 8.75 15.51
CA ILE A 651 -27.17 9.97 15.57
C ILE A 651 -28.60 9.59 15.94
N ASP A 652 -29.12 10.23 17.00
CA ASP A 652 -30.55 10.19 17.32
C ASP A 652 -31.29 11.12 16.36
N VAL A 653 -32.23 10.58 15.58
CA VAL A 653 -32.91 11.31 14.52
C VAL A 653 -33.96 12.29 15.07
N ALA A 654 -34.56 11.96 16.22
CA ALA A 654 -35.61 12.76 16.83
C ALA A 654 -35.04 14.03 17.47
N THR A 655 -33.93 13.90 18.21
CA THR A 655 -33.22 15.05 18.80
C THR A 655 -32.24 15.69 17.83
N TRP A 656 -31.87 14.98 16.75
CA TRP A 656 -30.88 15.40 15.77
C TRP A 656 -29.51 15.69 16.40
N THR A 657 -29.04 14.75 17.24
CA THR A 657 -27.77 14.86 17.97
C THR A 657 -26.97 13.57 17.88
N ALA A 658 -25.66 13.69 17.70
CA ALA A 658 -24.75 12.54 17.83
C ALA A 658 -24.64 12.10 19.30
N VAL A 659 -24.46 10.80 19.51
CA VAL A 659 -24.09 10.22 20.79
C VAL A 659 -22.62 10.53 21.07
N ASP A 660 -22.31 11.00 22.28
CA ASP A 660 -21.00 11.58 22.63
C ASP A 660 -19.79 10.66 22.37
N THR A 661 -19.96 9.34 22.44
CA THR A 661 -18.88 8.37 22.24
C THR A 661 -19.13 7.56 20.97
N PRO A 662 -18.34 7.78 19.90
CA PRO A 662 -18.34 6.93 18.73
C PRO A 662 -17.91 5.50 19.06
N ILE A 663 -18.42 4.53 18.30
CA ILE A 663 -18.12 3.11 18.51
C ILE A 663 -16.85 2.76 17.72
N PRO A 664 -15.75 2.32 18.36
CA PRO A 664 -14.52 1.95 17.65
C PRO A 664 -14.72 0.66 16.86
N VAL A 665 -14.18 0.60 15.64
CA VAL A 665 -14.24 -0.56 14.74
C VAL A 665 -12.89 -0.82 14.10
N ALA A 666 -12.79 -1.87 13.29
CA ALA A 666 -11.57 -2.15 12.54
C ALA A 666 -11.29 -1.05 11.49
N PRO A 667 -10.02 -0.80 11.13
CA PRO A 667 -9.66 0.34 10.30
C PRO A 667 -10.34 0.40 8.94
N GLU A 668 -10.71 1.61 8.53
CA GLU A 668 -11.40 1.90 7.27
C GLU A 668 -12.75 1.15 7.10
N PRO A 669 -13.76 1.43 7.96
CA PRO A 669 -15.12 0.95 7.74
C PRO A 669 -15.71 1.55 6.46
N ILE A 670 -16.16 0.69 5.55
CA ILE A 670 -16.71 1.11 4.25
C ILE A 670 -18.22 0.87 4.13
N GLU A 671 -18.74 -0.19 4.73
CA GLU A 671 -20.13 -0.62 4.53
C GLU A 671 -20.78 -1.14 5.82
N LEU A 672 -22.11 -1.05 5.87
CA LEU A 672 -22.91 -1.33 7.06
C LEU A 672 -24.09 -2.25 6.72
N ALA A 673 -24.28 -3.31 7.49
CA ALA A 673 -25.46 -4.17 7.42
C ALA A 673 -26.14 -4.26 8.79
N LEU A 674 -27.42 -3.88 8.86
CA LEU A 674 -28.20 -3.90 10.10
C LEU A 674 -29.14 -5.11 10.13
N SER A 675 -29.09 -5.88 11.20
CA SER A 675 -30.09 -6.90 11.55
C SER A 675 -30.92 -6.43 12.75
N PRO A 676 -32.12 -5.87 12.52
CA PRO A 676 -33.03 -5.51 13.61
C PRO A 676 -33.47 -6.72 14.42
N ALA A 677 -33.68 -7.87 13.75
CA ALA A 677 -34.11 -9.12 14.38
C ALA A 677 -33.15 -9.62 15.47
N ARG A 678 -31.86 -9.36 15.30
CA ARG A 678 -30.81 -9.77 16.25
C ARG A 678 -30.21 -8.62 17.04
N GLN A 679 -30.68 -7.39 16.81
CA GLN A 679 -30.11 -6.17 17.39
C GLN A 679 -28.59 -6.07 17.13
N ARG A 680 -28.20 -6.29 15.87
CA ARG A 680 -26.81 -6.29 15.43
C ARG A 680 -26.58 -5.35 14.27
N LEU A 681 -25.50 -4.60 14.34
CA LEU A 681 -24.93 -3.88 13.21
C LEU A 681 -23.59 -4.56 12.85
N TYR A 682 -23.44 -4.91 11.59
CA TYR A 682 -22.23 -5.48 11.03
C TYR A 682 -21.52 -4.41 10.21
N VAL A 683 -20.24 -4.21 10.50
CA VAL A 683 -19.42 -3.17 9.89
C VAL A 683 -18.32 -3.82 9.09
N LEU A 684 -18.35 -3.65 7.78
CA LEU A 684 -17.32 -4.16 6.89
C LEU A 684 -16.16 -3.18 6.79
N SER A 685 -14.97 -3.64 7.15
CA SER A 685 -13.74 -2.87 7.07
C SER A 685 -12.83 -3.47 6.00
N ALA A 686 -12.76 -2.81 4.83
CA ALA A 686 -12.07 -3.36 3.66
C ALA A 686 -10.56 -3.50 3.86
N LYS A 687 -9.92 -2.49 4.47
CA LYS A 687 -8.47 -2.52 4.75
C LYS A 687 -8.08 -3.61 5.76
N ALA A 688 -8.97 -3.87 6.71
CA ALA A 688 -8.77 -4.90 7.71
C ALA A 688 -9.23 -6.28 7.25
N GLU A 689 -9.98 -6.37 6.14
CA GLU A 689 -10.65 -7.59 5.64
C GLU A 689 -11.45 -8.31 6.73
N THR A 690 -12.13 -7.53 7.57
CA THR A 690 -12.90 -8.04 8.70
C THR A 690 -14.27 -7.39 8.78
N ILE A 691 -15.17 -8.08 9.46
CA ILE A 691 -16.49 -7.57 9.84
C ILE A 691 -16.49 -7.42 11.36
N THR A 692 -16.72 -6.20 11.83
CA THR A 692 -16.95 -5.91 13.24
C THR A 692 -18.44 -6.05 13.54
N GLU A 693 -18.79 -6.80 14.57
CA GLU A 693 -20.17 -6.92 15.05
C GLU A 693 -20.39 -5.95 16.21
N ILE A 694 -21.48 -5.19 16.17
CA ILE A 694 -21.89 -4.20 17.17
C ILE A 694 -23.27 -4.58 17.71
N ASP A 695 -23.39 -4.64 19.03
CA ASP A 695 -24.69 -4.70 19.71
C ASP A 695 -25.34 -3.31 19.66
N THR A 696 -26.51 -3.20 19.04
CA THR A 696 -27.17 -1.91 18.82
C THR A 696 -27.83 -1.36 20.08
N ALA A 697 -28.15 -2.21 21.06
CA ALA A 697 -28.74 -1.77 22.33
C ALA A 697 -27.66 -1.22 23.26
N GLU A 698 -26.52 -1.91 23.34
CA GLU A 698 -25.39 -1.52 24.19
C GLU A 698 -24.41 -0.55 23.50
N ARG A 699 -24.52 -0.39 22.17
CA ARG A 699 -23.67 0.46 21.32
C ARG A 699 -22.18 0.16 21.50
N ARG A 700 -21.84 -1.13 21.51
CA ARG A 700 -20.46 -1.60 21.66
C ARG A 700 -20.18 -2.78 20.76
N THR A 701 -18.92 -2.96 20.44
CA THR A 701 -18.47 -4.14 19.70
C THR A 701 -18.67 -5.40 20.53
N VAL A 702 -19.03 -6.50 19.87
CA VAL A 702 -19.26 -7.80 20.49
C VAL A 702 -18.57 -8.92 19.71
N GLY A 703 -17.94 -9.84 20.45
CA GLY A 703 -17.16 -10.92 19.87
C GLY A 703 -15.87 -10.46 19.18
N GLY A 704 -15.21 -11.38 18.49
CA GLY A 704 -14.02 -11.11 17.67
C GLY A 704 -14.36 -10.77 16.21
N PRO A 705 -13.42 -10.22 15.43
CA PRO A 705 -13.68 -9.93 14.02
C PRO A 705 -14.07 -11.18 13.23
N LEU A 706 -15.10 -11.09 12.38
CA LEU A 706 -15.40 -12.12 11.39
C LEU A 706 -14.55 -11.87 10.15
N ALA A 707 -14.10 -12.93 9.47
CA ALA A 707 -13.42 -12.77 8.19
C ALA A 707 -14.44 -12.37 7.11
N SER A 708 -14.20 -11.26 6.40
CA SER A 708 -15.03 -10.85 5.27
C SER A 708 -14.73 -11.66 4.00
N GLY A 709 -13.48 -12.06 3.83
CA GLY A 709 -12.92 -12.49 2.54
C GLY A 709 -12.09 -11.38 1.89
N PRO A 710 -11.32 -11.70 0.84
CA PRO A 710 -10.37 -10.78 0.23
C PRO A 710 -11.07 -9.68 -0.56
N ASN A 711 -10.55 -8.45 -0.46
CA ASN A 711 -11.05 -7.26 -1.16
C ASN A 711 -12.60 -7.16 -1.16
N PRO A 712 -13.22 -7.04 0.02
CA PRO A 712 -14.67 -7.05 0.12
C PRO A 712 -15.25 -5.73 -0.42
N GLY A 713 -16.28 -5.82 -1.26
CA GLY A 713 -16.96 -4.65 -1.84
C GLY A 713 -18.11 -4.14 -0.96
N ASP A 714 -18.96 -5.06 -0.52
CA ASP A 714 -20.17 -4.73 0.25
C ASP A 714 -20.60 -5.91 1.13
N ILE A 715 -21.44 -5.62 2.12
CA ILE A 715 -22.01 -6.58 3.07
C ILE A 715 -23.53 -6.41 3.16
N ALA A 716 -24.25 -7.53 3.15
CA ALA A 716 -25.67 -7.58 3.44
C ALA A 716 -25.98 -8.66 4.48
N VAL A 717 -27.10 -8.53 5.17
CA VAL A 717 -27.61 -9.52 6.13
C VAL A 717 -29.02 -9.94 5.71
N ASP A 718 -29.35 -11.23 5.87
CA ASP A 718 -30.73 -11.67 5.64
C ASP A 718 -31.69 -11.09 6.70
N ALA A 719 -33.00 -11.15 6.40
CA ALA A 719 -34.05 -10.58 7.24
C ALA A 719 -34.09 -11.15 8.67
N ASN A 720 -33.66 -12.41 8.84
CA ASN A 720 -33.66 -13.10 10.13
C ASN A 720 -32.35 -12.86 10.91
N GLY A 721 -31.35 -12.24 10.28
CA GLY A 721 -30.01 -12.06 10.82
C GLY A 721 -29.16 -13.31 10.81
N GLU A 722 -29.55 -14.40 10.13
CA GLU A 722 -28.85 -15.70 10.25
C GLU A 722 -27.59 -15.73 9.41
N ARG A 723 -27.63 -15.14 8.22
CA ARG A 723 -26.54 -15.17 7.26
C ARG A 723 -26.11 -13.76 6.87
N LEU A 724 -24.79 -13.55 6.87
CA LEU A 724 -24.15 -12.43 6.20
C LEU A 724 -23.72 -12.85 4.81
N TYR A 725 -23.85 -11.93 3.88
CA TYR A 725 -23.43 -12.04 2.49
C TYR A 725 -22.37 -10.97 2.26
N VAL A 726 -21.18 -11.36 1.80
CA VAL A 726 -20.09 -10.42 1.53
C VAL A 726 -19.67 -10.57 0.09
N ALA A 727 -19.70 -9.46 -0.67
CA ALA A 727 -19.24 -9.44 -2.03
C ALA A 727 -17.70 -9.43 -2.08
N ASN A 728 -17.08 -10.46 -2.66
CA ASN A 728 -15.64 -10.55 -2.85
C ASN A 728 -15.33 -10.10 -4.27
N GLN A 729 -14.87 -8.85 -4.44
CA GLN A 729 -14.72 -8.24 -5.76
C GLN A 729 -13.79 -9.06 -6.66
N ASP A 730 -12.57 -9.32 -6.21
CA ASP A 730 -11.59 -9.99 -7.06
C ASP A 730 -12.05 -11.42 -7.37
N ALA A 731 -12.44 -12.18 -6.35
CA ALA A 731 -12.84 -13.58 -6.50
C ALA A 731 -14.15 -13.83 -7.27
N GLY A 732 -14.90 -12.80 -7.67
CA GLY A 732 -16.15 -12.97 -8.42
C GLY A 732 -17.24 -13.77 -7.69
N THR A 733 -17.22 -13.73 -6.35
CA THR A 733 -18.06 -14.55 -5.48
C THR A 733 -18.71 -13.74 -4.36
N VAL A 734 -19.74 -14.31 -3.74
CA VAL A 734 -20.32 -13.82 -2.48
C VAL A 734 -20.07 -14.85 -1.38
N SER A 735 -19.32 -14.49 -0.34
CA SER A 735 -19.16 -15.32 0.87
C SER A 735 -20.47 -15.35 1.65
N VAL A 736 -20.80 -16.50 2.24
CA VAL A 736 -21.97 -16.65 3.13
C VAL A 736 -21.48 -17.07 4.50
N ILE A 737 -21.69 -16.22 5.50
CA ILE A 737 -21.22 -16.44 6.87
C ILE A 737 -22.42 -16.67 7.76
N ASP A 738 -22.41 -17.77 8.50
CA ASP A 738 -23.39 -18.03 9.54
C ASP A 738 -23.04 -17.20 10.77
N THR A 739 -23.96 -16.34 11.19
CA THR A 739 -23.73 -15.38 12.29
C THR A 739 -23.74 -16.03 13.67
N ALA A 740 -24.40 -17.19 13.83
CA ALA A 740 -24.47 -17.89 15.10
C ALA A 740 -23.17 -18.67 15.38
N THR A 741 -22.69 -19.39 14.37
CA THR A 741 -21.45 -20.17 14.42
C THR A 741 -20.21 -19.32 14.12
N ARG A 742 -20.38 -18.14 13.51
CA ARG A 742 -19.32 -17.21 13.11
C ARG A 742 -18.33 -17.84 12.11
N GLN A 743 -18.83 -18.74 11.26
CA GLN A 743 -18.05 -19.49 10.28
C GLN A 743 -18.70 -19.42 8.90
N PRO A 744 -17.96 -19.72 7.81
CA PRO A 744 -18.56 -19.88 6.50
C PRO A 744 -19.69 -20.92 6.54
N ALA A 745 -20.90 -20.52 6.17
CA ALA A 745 -22.07 -21.40 6.14
C ALA A 745 -21.98 -22.43 5.00
N ARG A 746 -21.23 -22.08 3.95
CA ARG A 746 -21.08 -22.83 2.69
C ARG A 746 -19.92 -22.28 1.88
N SER A 747 -19.57 -22.97 0.80
CA SER A 747 -18.68 -22.42 -0.22
C SER A 747 -19.24 -21.12 -0.83
N PRO A 748 -18.38 -20.14 -1.18
CA PRO A 748 -18.80 -18.88 -1.79
C PRO A 748 -19.67 -19.07 -3.05
N ILE A 749 -20.66 -18.19 -3.22
CA ILE A 749 -21.59 -18.21 -4.34
C ILE A 749 -20.94 -17.53 -5.54
N LYS A 750 -20.73 -18.22 -6.65
CA LYS A 750 -20.26 -17.59 -7.89
C LYS A 750 -21.36 -16.71 -8.48
N VAL A 751 -21.03 -15.45 -8.75
CA VAL A 751 -22.00 -14.41 -9.16
C VAL A 751 -21.58 -13.63 -10.40
N GLY A 752 -20.34 -13.79 -10.86
CA GLY A 752 -19.82 -13.07 -12.03
C GLY A 752 -18.63 -12.19 -11.67
N ALA A 753 -18.15 -11.39 -12.62
CA ALA A 753 -16.95 -10.58 -12.43
C ALA A 753 -17.20 -9.38 -11.50
N LYS A 754 -16.31 -9.19 -10.51
CA LYS A 754 -16.25 -8.00 -9.66
C LYS A 754 -17.57 -7.60 -9.00
N PRO A 755 -18.17 -8.46 -8.15
CA PRO A 755 -19.33 -8.06 -7.34
C PRO A 755 -18.92 -6.93 -6.40
N ARG A 756 -19.47 -5.74 -6.65
CA ARG A 756 -19.12 -4.48 -5.97
C ARG A 756 -20.12 -4.09 -4.89
N ASP A 757 -21.40 -4.39 -5.11
CA ASP A 757 -22.52 -3.91 -4.29
C ASP A 757 -23.60 -4.98 -4.14
N LEU A 758 -24.28 -5.00 -2.99
CA LEU A 758 -25.30 -5.95 -2.58
C LEU A 758 -26.59 -5.21 -2.23
N ALA A 759 -27.48 -5.01 -3.20
CA ALA A 759 -28.75 -4.34 -2.99
C ALA A 759 -29.85 -5.32 -2.53
N PRO A 760 -30.42 -5.17 -1.31
CA PRO A 760 -31.56 -5.98 -0.88
C PRO A 760 -32.80 -5.70 -1.74
N GLY A 761 -33.60 -6.73 -1.97
CA GLY A 761 -34.84 -6.69 -2.72
C GLY A 761 -36.00 -7.39 -2.00
N PRO A 762 -37.21 -7.36 -2.59
CA PRO A 762 -38.39 -7.99 -2.02
C PRO A 762 -38.22 -9.50 -1.94
N GLU A 763 -38.97 -10.14 -1.05
CA GLU A 763 -39.06 -11.60 -0.94
C GLU A 763 -37.72 -12.33 -0.73
N GLY A 764 -36.71 -11.66 -0.17
CA GLY A 764 -35.39 -12.23 0.05
C GLY A 764 -34.51 -12.27 -1.21
N ALA A 765 -34.85 -11.49 -2.24
CA ALA A 765 -33.90 -11.21 -3.32
C ALA A 765 -32.74 -10.37 -2.77
N LEU A 766 -31.52 -10.73 -3.15
CA LEU A 766 -30.32 -9.94 -2.94
C LEU A 766 -29.65 -9.78 -4.31
N TYR A 767 -29.71 -8.56 -4.86
CA TYR A 767 -29.08 -8.23 -6.12
C TYR A 767 -27.59 -8.00 -5.89
N VAL A 768 -26.78 -8.70 -6.66
CA VAL A 768 -25.33 -8.58 -6.63
C VAL A 768 -24.92 -7.84 -7.89
N ILE A 769 -24.50 -6.59 -7.74
CA ILE A 769 -24.09 -5.74 -8.86
C ILE A 769 -22.59 -5.99 -9.11
N GLY A 770 -22.28 -6.55 -10.28
CA GLY A 770 -20.93 -6.78 -10.76
C GLY A 770 -20.43 -5.68 -11.69
N ALA A 771 -19.22 -5.83 -12.23
CA ALA A 771 -18.66 -4.81 -13.13
C ALA A 771 -19.42 -4.65 -14.45
N SER A 772 -20.02 -5.70 -15.00
CA SER A 772 -20.78 -5.62 -16.26
C SER A 772 -22.01 -6.53 -16.26
N SER A 773 -22.45 -6.97 -15.08
CA SER A 773 -23.59 -7.85 -14.93
C SER A 773 -24.21 -7.69 -13.55
N TYR A 774 -25.41 -8.21 -13.35
CA TYR A 774 -25.95 -8.42 -12.02
C TYR A 774 -26.45 -9.86 -11.85
N ALA A 775 -26.44 -10.35 -10.62
CA ALA A 775 -26.93 -11.66 -10.23
C ALA A 775 -27.96 -11.54 -9.10
N VAL A 776 -28.81 -12.55 -8.91
CA VAL A 776 -29.83 -12.54 -7.85
C VAL A 776 -29.66 -13.75 -6.95
N ILE A 777 -29.29 -13.51 -5.69
CA ILE A 777 -29.27 -14.52 -4.63
C ILE A 777 -30.65 -14.53 -3.96
N ASN A 778 -31.26 -15.71 -3.85
CA ASN A 778 -32.42 -15.88 -2.97
C ASN A 778 -31.91 -16.25 -1.57
N THR A 779 -32.10 -15.36 -0.60
CA THR A 779 -31.64 -15.52 0.79
C THR A 779 -32.53 -16.44 1.62
N LYS A 780 -33.76 -16.73 1.16
CA LYS A 780 -34.70 -17.63 1.84
C LYS A 780 -34.41 -19.12 1.60
N VAL A 781 -33.53 -19.45 0.66
CA VAL A 781 -33.13 -20.83 0.36
C VAL A 781 -31.70 -21.09 0.79
N GLU A 782 -31.44 -22.31 1.26
CA GLU A 782 -30.11 -22.70 1.73
C GLU A 782 -29.04 -22.58 0.63
N THR A 783 -29.38 -23.04 -0.57
CA THR A 783 -28.53 -23.01 -1.76
C THR A 783 -29.16 -22.22 -2.90
N SER A 784 -28.70 -21.00 -3.11
CA SER A 784 -28.98 -20.21 -4.32
C SER A 784 -27.90 -20.45 -5.38
N ARG A 785 -28.30 -20.55 -6.65
CA ARG A 785 -27.43 -20.69 -7.83
C ARG A 785 -27.75 -19.57 -8.84
N PRO A 786 -27.28 -18.33 -8.60
CA PRO A 786 -27.59 -17.21 -9.47
C PRO A 786 -27.02 -17.42 -10.88
N THR A 787 -27.75 -16.92 -11.88
CA THR A 787 -27.25 -16.76 -13.25
C THR A 787 -27.06 -15.28 -13.50
N PRO A 788 -25.84 -14.82 -13.84
CA PRO A 788 -25.59 -13.42 -14.13
C PRO A 788 -26.39 -12.96 -15.36
N VAL A 789 -26.90 -11.73 -15.29
CA VAL A 789 -27.56 -11.01 -16.38
C VAL A 789 -26.62 -9.89 -16.80
N GLU A 790 -26.21 -9.91 -18.07
CA GLU A 790 -25.32 -8.89 -18.63
C GLU A 790 -25.96 -7.50 -18.62
N LEU A 791 -25.14 -6.51 -18.28
CA LEU A 791 -25.45 -5.09 -18.37
C LEU A 791 -24.66 -4.47 -19.53
N PRO A 792 -25.20 -3.42 -20.18
CA PRO A 792 -24.59 -2.87 -21.40
C PRO A 792 -23.25 -2.17 -21.17
N ASN A 793 -22.97 -1.73 -19.94
CA ASN A 793 -21.86 -0.84 -19.60
C ASN A 793 -21.28 -1.18 -18.21
N GLU A 794 -20.15 -0.57 -17.85
CA GLU A 794 -19.53 -0.81 -16.55
C GLU A 794 -20.41 -0.28 -15.41
N SER A 795 -20.73 -1.14 -14.44
CA SER A 795 -21.63 -0.85 -13.32
C SER A 795 -20.89 -0.78 -11.98
N ALA A 796 -21.33 0.08 -11.08
CA ALA A 796 -20.69 0.30 -9.79
C ALA A 796 -21.54 -0.19 -8.61
N PHE A 797 -22.76 0.32 -8.47
CA PHE A 797 -23.69 0.02 -7.38
C PHE A 797 -25.13 0.20 -7.84
N GLY A 798 -26.11 -0.20 -7.02
CA GLY A 798 -27.51 -0.01 -7.35
C GLY A 798 -28.46 -0.05 -6.16
N VAL A 799 -29.71 0.33 -6.43
CA VAL A 799 -30.82 0.25 -5.46
C VAL A 799 -32.04 -0.34 -6.13
N ALA A 800 -32.86 -1.08 -5.40
CA ALA A 800 -34.09 -1.68 -5.93
C ALA A 800 -35.31 -1.14 -5.19
N ASP A 801 -36.40 -0.92 -5.94
CA ASP A 801 -37.73 -0.59 -5.38
C ASP A 801 -38.69 -1.80 -5.38
N GLY A 802 -38.17 -2.95 -5.81
CA GLY A 802 -38.89 -4.22 -5.95
C GLY A 802 -39.46 -4.50 -7.34
N LYS A 803 -39.72 -3.46 -8.15
CA LYS A 803 -40.08 -3.62 -9.57
C LYS A 803 -38.87 -3.40 -10.48
N TYR A 804 -38.09 -2.37 -10.17
CA TYR A 804 -36.92 -1.94 -10.89
C TYR A 804 -35.68 -2.04 -10.01
N LEU A 805 -34.56 -2.39 -10.66
CA LEU A 805 -33.22 -2.23 -10.13
C LEU A 805 -32.58 -1.05 -10.87
N TYR A 806 -32.20 -0.02 -10.13
CA TYR A 806 -31.53 1.17 -10.62
C TYR A 806 -30.03 1.00 -10.41
N VAL A 807 -29.26 0.94 -11.49
CA VAL A 807 -27.81 0.65 -11.46
C VAL A 807 -27.03 1.86 -11.96
N ALA A 808 -26.13 2.36 -11.14
CA ALA A 808 -25.14 3.36 -11.54
C ALA A 808 -24.13 2.72 -12.50
N SER A 809 -24.05 3.28 -13.70
CA SER A 809 -23.31 2.75 -14.83
C SER A 809 -22.51 3.84 -15.51
N ARG A 810 -21.43 3.48 -16.20
CA ARG A 810 -20.60 4.41 -16.98
C ARG A 810 -20.58 4.03 -18.45
N ALA A 811 -21.22 4.85 -19.27
CA ALA A 811 -21.19 4.74 -20.71
C ALA A 811 -20.09 5.64 -21.28
N LYS A 812 -18.96 5.05 -21.67
CA LYS A 812 -17.77 5.79 -22.17
C LYS A 812 -17.18 6.76 -21.15
N GLN A 813 -17.56 8.05 -21.22
CA GLN A 813 -17.11 9.14 -20.33
C GLN A 813 -18.26 9.77 -19.53
N ASP A 814 -19.51 9.37 -19.77
CA ASP A 814 -20.68 9.90 -19.09
C ASP A 814 -21.26 8.86 -18.14
N ASP A 815 -21.66 9.30 -16.95
CA ASP A 815 -22.37 8.46 -15.98
C ASP A 815 -23.86 8.42 -16.32
N GLU A 816 -24.45 7.24 -16.18
CA GLU A 816 -25.85 6.96 -16.44
C GLU A 816 -26.44 6.10 -15.32
N LEU A 817 -27.77 6.15 -15.18
CA LEU A 817 -28.52 5.24 -14.32
C LEU A 817 -29.35 4.31 -15.19
N LEU A 818 -28.99 3.03 -15.20
CA LEU A 818 -29.74 1.99 -15.88
C LEU A 818 -30.95 1.60 -15.04
N VAL A 819 -32.12 1.53 -15.66
CA VAL A 819 -33.35 1.02 -15.04
C VAL A 819 -33.61 -0.37 -15.60
N VAL A 820 -33.41 -1.37 -14.75
CA VAL A 820 -33.61 -2.78 -15.08
C VAL A 820 -34.96 -3.22 -14.52
N ASP A 821 -35.85 -3.70 -15.38
CA ASP A 821 -37.08 -4.36 -14.92
C ASP A 821 -36.72 -5.76 -14.42
N VAL A 822 -36.92 -6.00 -13.12
CA VAL A 822 -36.44 -7.22 -12.47
C VAL A 822 -37.20 -8.46 -12.97
N GLY A 823 -38.49 -8.30 -13.31
CA GLY A 823 -39.33 -9.41 -13.78
C GLY A 823 -38.90 -9.92 -15.15
N SER A 824 -38.67 -9.00 -16.09
CA SER A 824 -38.20 -9.31 -17.45
C SER A 824 -36.68 -9.46 -17.56
N ARG A 825 -35.93 -9.00 -16.55
CA ARG A 825 -34.46 -8.91 -16.52
C ARG A 825 -33.86 -8.03 -17.62
N ALA A 826 -34.66 -7.16 -18.23
CA ALA A 826 -34.24 -6.30 -19.32
C ALA A 826 -33.94 -4.88 -18.81
N VAL A 827 -32.92 -4.25 -19.38
CA VAL A 827 -32.75 -2.79 -19.28
C VAL A 827 -33.90 -2.15 -20.04
N VAL A 828 -34.82 -1.50 -19.33
CA VAL A 828 -36.00 -0.85 -19.93
C VAL A 828 -35.76 0.63 -20.20
N ARG A 829 -34.84 1.27 -19.47
CA ARG A 829 -34.42 2.66 -19.67
C ARG A 829 -32.96 2.87 -19.25
N SER A 830 -32.35 3.91 -19.81
CA SER A 830 -31.17 4.56 -19.28
C SER A 830 -31.50 6.03 -19.01
N LEU A 831 -31.12 6.54 -17.84
CA LEU A 831 -31.26 7.93 -17.45
C LEU A 831 -29.88 8.58 -17.53
N THR A 832 -29.74 9.61 -18.35
CA THR A 832 -28.50 10.38 -18.49
C THR A 832 -28.77 11.84 -18.17
N ASP A 833 -27.85 12.46 -17.44
CA ASP A 833 -27.89 13.89 -17.14
C ASP A 833 -26.47 14.40 -16.94
N ASP A 834 -26.14 15.54 -17.55
CA ASP A 834 -24.82 16.18 -17.40
C ASP A 834 -24.52 16.50 -15.92
N ALA A 835 -25.57 16.64 -15.09
CA ALA A 835 -25.44 16.89 -13.66
C ALA A 835 -25.11 15.64 -12.83
N LEU A 836 -25.23 14.41 -13.36
CA LEU A 836 -24.93 13.19 -12.58
C LEU A 836 -23.46 13.14 -12.14
N GLY A 837 -22.52 13.59 -13.01
CA GLY A 837 -21.08 13.53 -12.73
C GLY A 837 -20.63 12.12 -12.30
N LEU A 838 -19.49 12.00 -11.59
CA LEU A 838 -19.06 10.74 -10.96
C LEU A 838 -20.05 10.36 -9.86
N THR A 839 -21.06 9.55 -10.17
CA THR A 839 -22.12 9.17 -9.23
C THR A 839 -21.56 8.22 -8.17
N ILE A 840 -21.75 8.54 -6.89
CA ILE A 840 -21.18 7.81 -5.74
C ILE A 840 -22.22 7.39 -4.68
N GLY A 841 -23.44 7.92 -4.76
CA GLY A 841 -24.54 7.55 -3.87
C GLY A 841 -25.88 7.61 -4.59
N LEU A 842 -26.79 6.68 -4.25
CA LEU A 842 -28.12 6.57 -4.83
C LEU A 842 -29.14 6.18 -3.76
N ALA A 843 -30.31 6.83 -3.77
CA ALA A 843 -31.46 6.45 -2.97
C ALA A 843 -32.73 6.54 -3.81
N VAL A 844 -33.66 5.61 -3.60
CA VAL A 844 -34.98 5.60 -4.23
C VAL A 844 -36.05 5.91 -3.19
N GLY A 845 -37.01 6.75 -3.55
CA GLY A 845 -38.20 6.99 -2.74
C GLY A 845 -39.02 5.71 -2.58
N ALA A 846 -39.70 5.57 -1.44
CA ALA A 846 -40.70 4.55 -1.19
C ALA A 846 -41.82 4.54 -2.25
N ASP A 847 -42.10 5.70 -2.87
CA ASP A 847 -43.04 5.77 -4.00
C ASP A 847 -42.49 5.19 -5.32
N GLY A 848 -41.19 4.89 -5.40
CA GLY A 848 -40.49 4.43 -6.59
C GLY A 848 -40.44 5.46 -7.72
N ARG A 849 -40.86 6.71 -7.47
CA ARG A 849 -40.95 7.78 -8.49
C ARG A 849 -39.76 8.72 -8.44
N ARG A 850 -39.15 8.92 -7.28
CA ARG A 850 -38.02 9.83 -7.12
C ARG A 850 -36.74 9.06 -6.84
N LEU A 851 -35.68 9.45 -7.54
CA LEU A 851 -34.32 8.98 -7.29
C LEU A 851 -33.47 10.17 -6.88
N TYR A 852 -32.63 9.98 -5.88
CA TYR A 852 -31.67 10.95 -5.39
C TYR A 852 -30.28 10.40 -5.68
N ALA A 853 -29.47 11.14 -6.43
CA ALA A 853 -28.12 10.74 -6.81
C ALA A 853 -27.12 11.80 -6.35
N THR A 854 -25.99 11.37 -5.79
CA THR A 854 -24.89 12.26 -5.40
C THR A 854 -23.68 12.02 -6.28
N GLY A 855 -22.96 13.09 -6.60
CA GLY A 855 -21.75 13.05 -7.41
C GLY A 855 -20.55 13.63 -6.69
N TYR A 856 -19.37 13.04 -6.88
CA TYR A 856 -18.13 13.48 -6.19
C TYR A 856 -17.70 14.92 -6.57
N TYR A 857 -17.95 15.31 -7.82
CA TYR A 857 -17.55 16.61 -8.38
C TYR A 857 -18.73 17.57 -8.59
N GLN A 858 -19.88 17.29 -7.99
CA GLN A 858 -21.11 18.04 -8.21
C GLN A 858 -21.52 18.84 -6.98
N ASP A 859 -21.97 20.07 -7.22
CA ASP A 859 -22.52 20.94 -6.18
C ASP A 859 -23.97 20.53 -5.87
N GLY A 860 -24.15 19.41 -5.15
CA GLY A 860 -25.42 19.01 -4.58
C GLY A 860 -25.94 17.62 -4.97
N ILE A 861 -27.25 17.44 -4.82
CA ILE A 861 -27.93 16.14 -4.99
C ILE A 861 -28.90 16.24 -6.16
N VAL A 862 -28.67 15.42 -7.19
CA VAL A 862 -29.51 15.35 -8.38
C VAL A 862 -30.77 14.58 -8.04
N VAL A 863 -31.93 15.16 -8.36
CA VAL A 863 -33.24 14.51 -8.20
C VAL A 863 -33.73 14.10 -9.58
N LEU A 864 -34.04 12.83 -9.77
CA LEU A 864 -34.57 12.29 -11.02
C LEU A 864 -35.98 11.76 -10.81
N ASP A 865 -36.79 11.85 -11.87
CA ASP A 865 -38.06 11.12 -11.95
C ASP A 865 -37.78 9.75 -12.59
N SER A 866 -38.13 8.68 -11.89
CA SER A 866 -37.95 7.31 -12.39
C SER A 866 -38.79 7.01 -13.64
N ALA A 867 -39.84 7.82 -13.89
CA ALA A 867 -40.64 7.75 -15.11
C ALA A 867 -40.02 8.54 -16.28
N GLY A 868 -39.24 9.58 -15.96
CA GLY A 868 -38.61 10.50 -16.92
C GLY A 868 -37.32 9.95 -17.52
N SER A 869 -36.61 10.81 -18.27
CA SER A 869 -35.30 10.52 -18.86
C SER A 869 -34.20 11.51 -18.48
N ARG A 870 -34.51 12.50 -17.64
CA ARG A 870 -33.62 13.59 -17.21
C ARG A 870 -33.91 13.98 -15.75
N ALA A 871 -32.98 14.72 -15.13
CA ALA A 871 -33.18 15.25 -13.80
C ALA A 871 -34.36 16.25 -13.73
N ILE A 872 -35.08 16.22 -12.61
CA ILE A 872 -36.15 17.17 -12.25
C ILE A 872 -35.67 18.27 -11.31
N GLY A 873 -34.36 18.32 -11.03
CA GLY A 873 -33.68 19.42 -10.36
C GLY A 873 -32.50 18.96 -9.51
N VAL A 874 -31.82 19.93 -8.90
CA VAL A 874 -30.67 19.71 -8.00
C VAL A 874 -30.98 20.35 -6.64
N ILE A 875 -30.69 19.64 -5.56
CA ILE A 875 -30.73 20.15 -4.20
C ILE A 875 -29.34 20.69 -3.87
N GLY A 876 -29.24 22.01 -3.70
CA GLY A 876 -27.98 22.66 -3.32
C GLY A 876 -27.64 22.44 -1.84
N LEU A 877 -26.38 22.16 -1.54
CA LEU A 877 -25.88 22.02 -0.18
C LEU A 877 -25.30 23.35 0.29
N LYS A 878 -25.76 23.86 1.44
CA LYS A 878 -25.30 25.15 1.99
C LYS A 878 -23.94 24.95 2.67
N ARG A 879 -23.01 25.89 2.45
CA ARG A 879 -21.67 25.89 3.07
C ARG A 879 -21.77 26.03 4.59
#